data_AF-A0A813T2P9-F1
#
_entry.id   AF-A0A813T2P9-F1
#
_cell.length_a   1.000
_cell.length_b   1.000
_cell.length_c   1.000
_cell.angle_alpha   90.00
_cell.angle_beta   90.00
_cell.angle_gamma   90.00
#
_symmetry.space_group_name_H-M   'P 1'
#
loop_
_entity.id
_entity.type
_entity.pdbx_description
1 polymer ?
#
loop_
_entity_poly.entity_id
_entity_poly.type
_entity_poly.pdbx_seq_one_letter_code
_entity_poly.pdbx_strand_id
1 'polypeptide(L)'
;MELVPILETPNESIKKSNVNHLEGFSLIWLNNNENVDIQKELRSIINHIETFHDVEECKNYIEKTPENDRLVLVTNGESGRQIIPLIHQLRQISSIYINSDDKQWTNDFLKLKGIHAKMDELVLQIHKDHKNPRKIEEPVWVNMFTTISDAEKSTTGINGQFAFSQLLLDCLLRLKSNENDRNELISYCEKEYEGNQNELNHLDEFQSSYSSDNVLCWYTRESFFYKTLNAALRKQNIHMIYLYRSFIIDIQNQLENHQCQCATRVYRSQLISTDELNYLKNSVGQYVSVNSFLSASLQKEVAIFLLGDTKHQWIGLEKVLFEIDADPKVVTTKPFADISQFSDFIDELEVLFMPGSIFRLDSIIRDDENEIWIVQMCLSSDDEHNLKQILMDMKNEIGDGETNLCILGAVVRRMGHFDLAKKYYYRCLDELSQNDPLILTVYKDLAEISSQQKDYEEYLRLRHILVKIKEKIQLNDNEIQTSEINKLTDNGKMSIKEIIQPNDNEIHTSEIDKLTDNDAIQKRKSKKYMRCNWHLKLLICSFILILMIVTGIFTSRYMIRENSPTSSEKQKSTITSTTSSSLPLLRTKTAKITTTTITASPLLLPTATTTTTTPLSTTTTTKIKPLPTATTTTTTPLPIATTTTTTTLPSTKTNETTTTTTTKTTVKTTTITATMPTALSFNQPKFCPTADWNPFGITFANQATVGKDPTAFFINKNNTIYAVNREKKQILIWTNNSINPNKITFANFFDSASIFVTNNDDIYYGNGKENGRVYKWISNTNTSIHVMNIYSSCYGLFIDINDTLYCSMMTDHVIMKRWLNDTKMISTTAAGIGIRGNASNQLYYPMGIFIDLNFDLYVADCNNNRIQLYEHGELNGITIVGKRSTTNNISLDCPSAIVLDADKYLFIVDRGNHRIIRSRPNDIRCIIGCNGKGSDSHQLLSPTSLSFDNYGNIFILDSSNHRIQKFDFLRSSCGHSERLAIAFNLIQRPIPNRIQIMKNLRVCGDCHTFSKWVAQVRHCTIIVRDANRIHHFYPDGHCSCGDFF
;
A
#
# COMPACT_ATOMS: atom_id res chain seq x y z
N MET A 1 64.68 -27.56 -14.03
CA MET A 1 64.56 -27.97 -12.62
C MET A 1 63.53 -27.03 -11.99
N GLU A 2 62.23 -27.39 -11.93
CA GLU A 2 61.58 -28.49 -11.17
C GLU A 2 61.12 -27.99 -9.78
N LEU A 3 59.89 -28.21 -9.27
CA LEU A 3 58.70 -28.94 -9.74
C LEU A 3 57.37 -28.30 -9.23
N VAL A 4 56.33 -28.24 -10.09
CA VAL A 4 54.96 -28.83 -9.99
C VAL A 4 54.46 -29.32 -8.59
N PRO A 5 53.14 -29.27 -8.20
CA PRO A 5 51.92 -28.65 -8.78
C PRO A 5 51.09 -27.77 -7.79
N ILE A 6 49.94 -27.25 -8.23
CA ILE A 6 48.74 -27.02 -7.38
C ILE A 6 47.50 -27.63 -8.08
N LEU A 7 46.56 -28.17 -7.30
CA LEU A 7 45.33 -28.83 -7.75
C LEU A 7 44.07 -27.97 -7.55
N GLU A 8 43.11 -28.17 -8.44
CA GLU A 8 41.63 -28.11 -8.30
C GLU A 8 40.95 -26.94 -7.54
N THR A 9 39.99 -26.32 -8.21
CA THR A 9 38.98 -25.41 -7.62
C THR A 9 37.87 -26.20 -6.91
N PRO A 10 37.00 -25.54 -6.12
CA PRO A 10 35.73 -25.13 -6.72
C PRO A 10 35.12 -23.80 -6.20
N ASN A 11 34.37 -23.17 -7.11
CA ASN A 11 33.25 -22.22 -6.96
C ASN A 11 32.86 -21.70 -5.55
N GLU A 12 32.73 -20.37 -5.44
CA GLU A 12 31.56 -19.77 -4.78
C GLU A 12 31.03 -18.58 -5.62
N SER A 13 29.71 -18.36 -5.59
CA SER A 13 28.98 -17.56 -6.58
C SER A 13 29.25 -16.05 -6.54
N ILE A 14 29.47 -15.45 -7.72
CA ILE A 14 29.35 -14.00 -7.92
C ILE A 14 27.92 -13.57 -7.57
N LYS A 15 27.79 -12.45 -6.84
CA LYS A 15 26.49 -11.83 -6.57
C LYS A 15 26.13 -10.91 -7.73
N LYS A 16 25.05 -11.18 -8.46
CA LYS A 16 24.34 -10.12 -9.19
C LYS A 16 23.85 -9.09 -8.15
N SER A 17 24.25 -7.83 -8.32
CA SER A 17 23.68 -6.67 -7.62
C SER A 17 22.47 -6.16 -8.41
N ASN A 18 21.47 -5.61 -7.72
CA ASN A 18 20.36 -4.93 -8.39
C ASN A 18 20.86 -3.54 -8.84
N VAL A 19 21.09 -3.36 -10.14
CA VAL A 19 21.40 -2.06 -10.75
C VAL A 19 20.10 -1.43 -11.24
N ASN A 20 19.90 -0.15 -10.95
CA ASN A 20 18.75 0.63 -11.44
C ASN A 20 19.12 1.30 -12.76
N HIS A 21 18.97 0.57 -13.86
CA HIS A 21 19.37 0.98 -15.21
C HIS A 21 18.75 2.33 -15.63
N LEU A 22 19.57 3.25 -16.15
CA LEU A 22 19.09 4.56 -16.59
C LEU A 22 18.46 4.49 -17.98
N GLU A 23 19.06 3.81 -18.95
CA GLU A 23 18.43 3.61 -20.26
C GLU A 23 17.19 2.71 -20.12
N GLY A 24 16.08 3.13 -20.74
CA GLY A 24 14.77 2.45 -20.60
C GLY A 24 14.69 1.05 -21.21
N PHE A 25 15.76 0.55 -21.84
CA PHE A 25 15.83 -0.73 -22.54
C PHE A 25 16.97 -1.60 -21.98
N SER A 26 16.63 -2.80 -21.48
CA SER A 26 17.61 -3.86 -21.24
C SER A 26 17.49 -4.97 -22.30
N LEU A 27 18.63 -5.36 -22.87
CA LEU A 27 18.75 -6.54 -23.71
C LEU A 27 18.94 -7.78 -22.84
N ILE A 28 18.05 -8.74 -22.97
CA ILE A 28 18.11 -10.04 -22.32
C ILE A 28 18.57 -11.06 -23.36
N TRP A 29 19.61 -11.83 -23.05
CA TRP A 29 20.30 -12.70 -24.01
C TRP A 29 20.33 -14.16 -23.53
N LEU A 30 19.48 -15.01 -24.12
CA LEU A 30 19.41 -16.45 -23.90
C LEU A 30 20.23 -17.20 -24.97
N ASN A 31 21.50 -17.50 -24.65
CA ASN A 31 22.39 -18.26 -25.53
C ASN A 31 23.38 -19.12 -24.73
N ASN A 32 23.69 -20.30 -25.27
CA ASN A 32 24.64 -21.25 -24.69
C ASN A 32 26.09 -20.97 -25.11
N ASN A 33 26.30 -20.17 -26.18
CA ASN A 33 27.62 -19.80 -26.67
C ASN A 33 27.95 -18.33 -26.34
N GLU A 34 28.97 -18.11 -25.53
CA GLU A 34 29.55 -16.80 -25.24
C GLU A 34 30.35 -16.28 -26.45
N ASN A 35 29.70 -15.56 -27.36
CA ASN A 35 30.42 -14.83 -28.42
C ASN A 35 30.62 -13.37 -28.03
N VAL A 36 31.80 -13.09 -27.49
CA VAL A 36 32.18 -11.79 -26.90
C VAL A 36 32.16 -10.65 -27.92
N ASP A 37 32.55 -10.91 -29.17
CA ASP A 37 32.58 -9.88 -30.22
C ASP A 37 31.17 -9.36 -30.55
N ILE A 38 30.19 -10.26 -30.60
CA ILE A 38 28.76 -9.93 -30.78
C ILE A 38 28.20 -9.17 -29.56
N GLN A 39 28.59 -9.54 -28.34
CA GLN A 39 28.19 -8.78 -27.15
C GLN A 39 28.74 -7.35 -27.19
N LYS A 40 29.97 -7.17 -27.67
CA LYS A 40 30.59 -5.85 -27.88
C LYS A 40 29.90 -5.05 -28.99
N GLU A 41 29.51 -5.68 -30.09
CA GLU A 41 28.74 -5.02 -31.15
C GLU A 41 27.36 -4.56 -30.63
N LEU A 42 26.66 -5.42 -29.88
CA LEU A 42 25.37 -5.10 -29.27
C LEU A 42 25.45 -4.02 -28.19
N ARG A 43 26.55 -3.96 -27.41
CA ARG A 43 26.82 -2.87 -26.44
C ARG A 43 26.89 -1.50 -27.10
N SER A 44 27.16 -1.42 -28.41
CA SER A 44 27.15 -0.16 -29.18
C SER A 44 25.74 0.32 -29.58
N ILE A 45 24.71 -0.49 -29.32
CA ILE A 45 23.30 -0.25 -29.70
C ILE A 45 22.40 -0.18 -28.46
N ILE A 46 22.63 -1.05 -27.46
CA ILE A 46 21.88 -1.11 -26.20
C ILE A 46 22.89 -1.21 -25.06
N ASN A 47 22.88 -0.24 -24.13
CA ASN A 47 23.81 -0.22 -23.01
C ASN A 47 23.73 -1.48 -22.16
N HIS A 48 22.53 -1.80 -21.66
CA HIS A 48 22.39 -2.83 -20.65
C HIS A 48 22.11 -4.18 -21.28
N ILE A 49 23.07 -5.12 -21.16
CA ILE A 49 22.93 -6.51 -21.61
C ILE A 49 23.07 -7.45 -20.41
N GLU A 50 22.02 -8.22 -20.12
CA GLU A 50 22.01 -9.32 -19.16
C GLU A 50 21.99 -10.66 -19.91
N THR A 51 22.92 -11.53 -19.55
CA THR A 51 23.02 -12.89 -20.11
C THR A 51 22.40 -13.92 -19.16
N PHE A 52 21.70 -14.89 -19.74
CA PHE A 52 21.12 -16.02 -19.02
C PHE A 52 21.41 -17.32 -19.76
N HIS A 53 21.76 -18.35 -19.00
CA HIS A 53 21.97 -19.71 -19.51
C HIS A 53 20.82 -20.67 -19.11
N ASP A 54 19.90 -20.20 -18.26
CA ASP A 54 18.69 -20.91 -17.87
C ASP A 54 17.43 -20.11 -18.21
N VAL A 55 16.40 -20.82 -18.66
CA VAL A 55 15.11 -20.26 -19.06
C VAL A 55 14.30 -19.79 -17.84
N GLU A 56 14.37 -20.50 -16.72
CA GLU A 56 13.59 -20.13 -15.53
C GLU A 56 14.26 -18.97 -14.77
N GLU A 57 15.60 -18.84 -14.72
CA GLU A 57 16.29 -17.63 -14.23
C GLU A 57 15.89 -16.40 -15.08
N CYS A 58 15.97 -16.51 -16.40
CA CYS A 58 15.59 -15.44 -17.34
C CYS A 58 14.13 -15.00 -17.15
N LYS A 59 13.20 -15.97 -17.12
CA LYS A 59 11.78 -15.71 -16.82
C LYS A 59 11.61 -15.06 -15.44
N ASN A 60 12.32 -15.54 -14.42
CA ASN A 60 12.29 -14.97 -13.08
C ASN A 60 12.89 -13.56 -12.97
N TYR A 61 13.74 -13.14 -13.92
CA TYR A 61 14.19 -11.76 -14.03
C TYR A 61 13.09 -10.91 -14.68
N ILE A 62 12.58 -11.33 -15.84
CA ILE A 62 11.50 -10.66 -16.60
C ILE A 62 10.25 -10.44 -15.74
N GLU A 63 9.85 -11.42 -14.93
CA GLU A 63 8.69 -11.36 -14.02
C GLU A 63 8.92 -10.48 -12.78
N LYS A 64 10.17 -10.07 -12.50
CA LYS A 64 10.54 -9.14 -11.41
C LYS A 64 10.84 -7.74 -11.90
N THR A 65 11.20 -7.56 -13.18
CA THR A 65 11.33 -6.25 -13.81
C THR A 65 9.98 -5.51 -13.75
N PRO A 66 9.95 -4.24 -13.30
CA PRO A 66 8.72 -3.44 -13.31
C PRO A 66 8.08 -3.35 -14.70
N GLU A 67 6.75 -3.35 -14.77
CA GLU A 67 5.99 -3.27 -16.04
C GLU A 67 6.26 -2.01 -16.88
N ASN A 68 6.92 -1.01 -16.31
CA ASN A 68 7.24 0.26 -16.94
C ASN A 68 8.59 0.24 -17.68
N ASP A 69 9.57 -0.56 -17.23
CA ASP A 69 10.85 -0.71 -17.94
C ASP A 69 10.65 -1.58 -19.19
N ARG A 70 11.45 -1.35 -20.24
CA ARG A 70 11.36 -2.11 -21.49
C ARG A 70 12.47 -3.14 -21.60
N LEU A 71 12.10 -4.33 -22.06
CA LEU A 71 12.96 -5.49 -22.22
C LEU A 71 12.94 -5.95 -23.68
N VAL A 72 14.13 -6.04 -24.27
CA VAL A 72 14.34 -6.65 -25.58
C VAL A 72 14.88 -8.05 -25.34
N LEU A 73 14.20 -9.09 -25.81
CA LEU A 73 14.71 -10.47 -25.70
C LEU A 73 15.37 -10.91 -26.99
N VAL A 74 16.60 -11.42 -26.89
CA VAL A 74 17.22 -12.26 -27.91
C VAL A 74 17.38 -13.67 -27.37
N THR A 75 16.98 -14.66 -28.16
CA THR A 75 16.99 -16.07 -27.77
C THR A 75 17.32 -16.97 -28.94
N ASN A 76 17.90 -18.14 -28.68
CA ASN A 76 18.02 -19.19 -29.69
C ASN A 76 16.64 -19.87 -29.94
N GLY A 77 16.53 -20.61 -31.05
CA GLY A 77 15.29 -21.29 -31.46
C GLY A 77 14.82 -22.48 -30.59
N GLU A 78 15.58 -22.90 -29.58
CA GLU A 78 15.17 -23.94 -28.60
C GLU A 78 14.63 -23.29 -27.32
N SER A 79 15.44 -22.46 -26.66
CA SER A 79 15.04 -21.65 -25.50
C SER A 79 13.86 -20.74 -25.84
N GLY A 80 13.80 -20.22 -27.07
CA GLY A 80 12.69 -19.42 -27.58
C GLY A 80 11.34 -20.13 -27.55
N ARG A 81 11.28 -21.42 -27.92
CA ARG A 81 10.02 -22.21 -27.88
C ARG A 81 9.51 -22.42 -26.45
N GLN A 82 10.42 -22.43 -25.48
CA GLN A 82 10.07 -22.60 -24.07
C GLN A 82 9.61 -21.28 -23.44
N ILE A 83 10.36 -20.19 -23.65
CA ILE A 83 10.10 -18.93 -22.96
C ILE A 83 9.04 -18.05 -23.62
N ILE A 84 9.05 -17.92 -24.96
CA ILE A 84 8.20 -16.94 -25.66
C ILE A 84 6.70 -17.14 -25.38
N PRO A 85 6.13 -18.36 -25.40
CA PRO A 85 4.72 -18.58 -25.06
C PRO A 85 4.33 -18.14 -23.64
N LEU A 86 5.29 -18.05 -22.71
CA LEU A 86 5.06 -17.65 -21.32
C LEU A 86 5.12 -16.11 -21.15
N ILE A 87 6.01 -15.42 -21.87
CA ILE A 87 6.31 -14.00 -21.64
C ILE A 87 5.79 -13.04 -22.70
N HIS A 88 5.38 -13.49 -23.89
CA HIS A 88 5.13 -12.59 -25.03
C HIS A 88 4.00 -11.56 -24.79
N GLN A 89 3.15 -11.78 -23.78
CA GLN A 89 2.06 -10.88 -23.41
C GLN A 89 2.48 -9.82 -22.37
N LEU A 90 3.55 -10.06 -21.60
CA LEU A 90 4.01 -9.20 -20.51
C LEU A 90 4.37 -7.78 -21.00
N ARG A 91 3.90 -6.74 -20.31
CA ARG A 91 4.00 -5.32 -20.73
C ARG A 91 5.44 -4.84 -20.92
N GLN A 92 6.35 -5.32 -20.06
CA GLN A 92 7.77 -5.01 -20.07
C GLN A 92 8.49 -5.54 -21.32
N ILE A 93 8.09 -6.68 -21.89
CA ILE A 93 8.66 -7.17 -23.16
C ILE A 93 8.22 -6.25 -24.30
N SER A 94 9.17 -5.58 -24.95
CA SER A 94 8.93 -4.63 -26.05
C SER A 94 9.12 -5.27 -27.42
N SER A 95 10.15 -6.11 -27.58
CA SER A 95 10.52 -6.80 -28.82
C SER A 95 11.23 -8.11 -28.53
N ILE A 96 11.04 -9.10 -29.40
CA ILE A 96 11.71 -10.39 -29.35
C ILE A 96 12.41 -10.65 -30.69
N TYR A 97 13.63 -11.19 -30.65
CA TYR A 97 14.39 -11.62 -31.82
C TYR A 97 14.89 -13.05 -31.60
N ILE A 98 14.85 -13.88 -32.65
CA ILE A 98 15.27 -15.29 -32.57
C ILE A 98 16.47 -15.54 -33.48
N ASN A 99 17.53 -16.11 -32.92
CA ASN A 99 18.59 -16.76 -33.70
C ASN A 99 18.17 -18.22 -33.98
N SER A 100 17.74 -18.50 -35.22
CA SER A 100 17.39 -19.83 -35.70
C SER A 100 17.17 -19.89 -37.22
N ASP A 101 17.43 -21.04 -37.81
CA ASP A 101 16.97 -21.39 -39.16
C ASP A 101 15.47 -21.71 -39.25
N ASP A 102 14.83 -22.13 -38.14
CA ASP A 102 13.44 -22.59 -38.13
C ASP A 102 12.44 -21.44 -37.95
N LYS A 103 11.63 -21.22 -38.99
CA LYS A 103 10.60 -20.18 -39.10
C LYS A 103 9.16 -20.71 -39.07
N GLN A 104 8.94 -21.97 -38.70
CA GLN A 104 7.62 -22.62 -38.84
C GLN A 104 6.64 -22.38 -37.68
N TRP A 105 7.14 -22.08 -36.48
CA TRP A 105 6.37 -22.06 -35.23
C TRP A 105 6.07 -20.64 -34.70
N THR A 106 6.37 -19.62 -35.50
CA THR A 106 6.66 -18.26 -35.01
C THR A 106 5.65 -17.19 -35.42
N ASN A 107 4.71 -17.51 -36.32
CA ASN A 107 3.76 -16.54 -36.88
C ASN A 107 2.71 -16.04 -35.88
N ASP A 108 2.57 -16.70 -34.73
CA ASP A 108 1.53 -16.43 -33.73
C ASP A 108 1.91 -15.34 -32.69
N PHE A 109 3.15 -14.82 -32.74
CA PHE A 109 3.70 -13.94 -31.69
C PHE A 109 3.89 -12.49 -32.14
N LEU A 110 2.91 -11.62 -31.85
CA LEU A 110 2.88 -10.19 -32.23
C LEU A 110 4.14 -9.36 -31.85
N LYS A 111 4.90 -9.77 -30.84
CA LYS A 111 6.12 -9.06 -30.39
C LYS A 111 7.42 -9.57 -31.02
N LEU A 112 7.36 -10.62 -31.84
CA LEU A 112 8.51 -11.13 -32.58
C LEU A 112 8.83 -10.19 -33.76
N LYS A 113 10.05 -9.66 -33.81
CA LYS A 113 10.51 -8.70 -34.82
C LYS A 113 11.32 -9.32 -35.94
N GLY A 114 12.11 -10.35 -35.65
CA GLY A 114 12.97 -11.00 -36.64
C GLY A 114 13.40 -12.41 -36.24
N ILE A 115 13.68 -13.23 -37.27
CA ILE A 115 14.25 -14.58 -37.17
C ILE A 115 15.38 -14.68 -38.18
N HIS A 116 16.61 -14.82 -37.68
CA HIS A 116 17.83 -14.74 -38.47
C HIS A 116 18.72 -15.96 -38.19
N ALA A 117 19.33 -16.50 -39.24
CA ALA A 117 20.24 -17.64 -39.16
C ALA A 117 21.67 -17.24 -38.78
N LYS A 118 22.08 -16.01 -39.14
CA LYS A 118 23.35 -15.41 -38.75
C LYS A 118 23.12 -14.35 -37.67
N MET A 119 24.08 -14.21 -36.77
CA MET A 119 23.97 -13.18 -35.73
C MET A 119 24.15 -11.78 -36.31
N ASP A 120 25.06 -11.58 -37.26
CA ASP A 120 25.34 -10.28 -37.89
C ASP A 120 24.06 -9.69 -38.54
N GLU A 121 23.24 -10.57 -39.15
CA GLU A 121 21.92 -10.19 -39.71
C GLU A 121 20.91 -9.83 -38.60
N LEU A 122 20.98 -10.48 -37.43
CA LEU A 122 20.16 -10.19 -36.25
C LEU A 122 20.57 -8.87 -35.58
N VAL A 123 21.87 -8.63 -35.42
CA VAL A 123 22.44 -7.38 -34.88
C VAL A 123 22.10 -6.21 -35.80
N LEU A 124 22.23 -6.38 -37.12
CA LEU A 124 21.85 -5.36 -38.10
C LEU A 124 20.33 -5.06 -38.07
N GLN A 125 19.48 -6.07 -37.88
CA GLN A 125 18.03 -5.85 -37.73
C GLN A 125 17.68 -5.15 -36.40
N ILE A 126 18.29 -5.56 -35.28
CA ILE A 126 18.19 -4.85 -33.99
C ILE A 126 18.64 -3.40 -34.15
N HIS A 127 19.77 -3.15 -34.80
CA HIS A 127 20.30 -1.80 -35.02
C HIS A 127 19.33 -0.94 -35.84
N LYS A 128 18.77 -1.50 -36.90
CA LYS A 128 17.78 -0.84 -37.77
C LYS A 128 16.47 -0.52 -37.05
N ASP A 129 16.00 -1.41 -36.19
CA ASP A 129 14.77 -1.20 -35.42
C ASP A 129 14.96 -0.19 -34.27
N HIS A 130 16.17 -0.09 -33.69
CA HIS A 130 16.49 0.93 -32.67
C HIS A 130 16.82 2.32 -33.27
N LYS A 131 17.43 2.38 -34.46
CA LYS A 131 17.67 3.64 -35.21
C LYS A 131 16.43 4.21 -35.90
N ASN A 132 15.27 3.58 -35.76
CA ASN A 132 14.04 4.01 -36.42
C ASN A 132 13.37 5.13 -35.60
N PRO A 133 13.16 6.36 -36.13
CA PRO A 133 12.59 7.48 -35.37
C PRO A 133 11.13 7.26 -34.93
N ARG A 134 10.52 6.13 -35.30
CA ARG A 134 9.28 5.58 -34.72
C ARG A 134 9.46 5.08 -33.28
N LYS A 135 10.18 5.84 -32.45
CA LYS A 135 10.33 5.57 -31.03
C LYS A 135 8.96 5.60 -30.39
N ILE A 136 8.60 4.54 -29.65
CA ILE A 136 7.52 4.64 -28.67
C ILE A 136 8.07 5.55 -27.58
N GLU A 137 7.78 6.85 -27.66
CA GLU A 137 8.19 7.80 -26.63
C GLU A 137 7.70 7.30 -25.27
N GLU A 138 8.63 7.15 -24.33
CA GLU A 138 8.33 6.67 -22.99
C GLU A 138 7.35 7.65 -22.31
N PRO A 139 6.29 7.15 -21.66
CA PRO A 139 5.14 7.98 -21.30
C PRO A 139 5.55 9.18 -20.43
N VAL A 140 5.16 10.37 -20.89
CA VAL A 140 5.34 11.63 -20.15
C VAL A 140 4.56 11.54 -18.84
N TRP A 141 5.28 11.60 -17.70
CA TRP A 141 4.64 11.52 -16.39
C TRP A 141 3.94 12.84 -16.05
N VAL A 142 2.63 12.88 -16.31
CA VAL A 142 1.74 13.99 -15.98
C VAL A 142 1.23 13.84 -14.54
N ASN A 143 1.44 14.85 -13.71
CA ASN A 143 0.77 14.98 -12.42
C ASN A 143 -0.46 15.87 -12.56
N MET A 144 -1.67 15.30 -12.42
CA MET A 144 -2.91 16.08 -12.36
C MET A 144 -3.15 16.63 -10.94
N PHE A 145 -3.71 17.84 -10.86
CA PHE A 145 -4.13 18.45 -9.59
C PHE A 145 -5.21 19.53 -9.78
N THR A 146 -5.91 19.86 -8.71
CA THR A 146 -7.00 20.86 -8.67
C THR A 146 -6.69 21.99 -7.71
N THR A 147 -7.10 23.21 -8.05
CA THR A 147 -6.97 24.41 -7.20
C THR A 147 -8.29 24.84 -6.55
N ILE A 148 -9.35 24.02 -6.63
CA ILE A 148 -10.66 24.36 -6.09
C ILE A 148 -10.65 24.17 -4.57
N SER A 149 -10.25 25.22 -3.86
CA SER A 149 -10.46 25.37 -2.42
C SER A 149 -11.26 26.63 -2.14
N ASP A 150 -12.54 26.44 -1.80
CA ASP A 150 -13.21 27.38 -0.89
C ASP A 150 -12.36 27.54 0.38
N ALA A 151 -12.30 28.77 0.90
CA ALA A 151 -11.34 29.16 1.92
C ALA A 151 -11.37 28.30 3.21
N GLU A 152 -10.27 28.39 3.98
CA GLU A 152 -10.08 27.77 5.30
C GLU A 152 -9.84 26.25 5.34
N LYS A 153 -9.41 25.61 4.23
CA LYS A 153 -8.97 24.19 4.24
C LYS A 153 -7.52 23.98 3.86
N SER A 154 -6.82 23.33 4.79
CA SER A 154 -5.44 22.83 4.78
C SER A 154 -4.86 22.40 3.43
N THR A 155 -3.52 22.55 3.32
CA THR A 155 -2.62 22.01 2.29
C THR A 155 -2.82 20.53 1.93
N THR A 156 -3.54 19.75 2.74
CA THR A 156 -3.99 18.38 2.40
C THR A 156 -4.89 18.29 1.15
N GLY A 157 -5.40 19.41 0.62
CA GLY A 157 -6.12 19.44 -0.66
C GLY A 157 -5.21 19.37 -1.90
N ILE A 158 -3.90 19.61 -1.74
CA ILE A 158 -2.94 19.65 -2.83
C ILE A 158 -2.37 18.25 -3.07
N ASN A 159 -2.12 17.89 -4.33
CA ASN A 159 -1.37 16.68 -4.66
C ASN A 159 0.07 16.83 -4.13
N GLY A 160 0.40 16.14 -3.03
CA GLY A 160 1.69 16.25 -2.37
C GLY A 160 2.88 15.87 -3.27
N GLN A 161 2.69 14.98 -4.25
CA GLN A 161 3.74 14.62 -5.20
C GLN A 161 4.06 15.78 -6.14
N PHE A 162 3.05 16.53 -6.60
CA PHE A 162 3.23 17.77 -7.36
C PHE A 162 3.98 18.82 -6.53
N ALA A 163 3.50 19.11 -5.32
CA ALA A 163 4.10 20.13 -4.45
C ALA A 163 5.58 19.82 -4.14
N PHE A 164 5.92 18.58 -3.78
CA PHE A 164 7.30 18.21 -3.51
C PHE A 164 8.18 18.13 -4.77
N SER A 165 7.62 17.78 -5.93
CA SER A 165 8.36 17.81 -7.20
C SER A 165 8.76 19.24 -7.61
N GLN A 166 7.82 20.19 -7.48
CA GLN A 166 8.06 21.60 -7.77
C GLN A 166 9.03 22.23 -6.76
N LEU A 167 8.86 21.93 -5.45
CA LEU A 167 9.83 22.32 -4.41
C LEU A 167 11.24 21.77 -4.66
N LEU A 168 11.35 20.51 -5.07
CA LEU A 168 12.64 19.89 -5.38
C LEU A 168 13.32 20.56 -6.57
N LEU A 169 12.58 20.80 -7.65
CA LEU A 169 13.13 21.42 -8.86
C LEU A 169 13.56 22.87 -8.59
N ASP A 170 12.71 23.69 -7.97
CA ASP A 170 13.04 25.07 -7.59
C ASP A 170 14.24 25.12 -6.61
N CYS A 171 14.31 24.18 -5.67
CA CYS A 171 15.46 24.04 -4.78
C CYS A 171 16.76 23.62 -5.50
N LEU A 172 16.70 22.83 -6.57
CA LEU A 172 17.87 22.38 -7.34
C LEU A 172 18.34 23.44 -8.35
N LEU A 173 17.43 24.19 -8.97
CA LEU A 173 17.75 25.27 -9.91
C LEU A 173 18.42 26.47 -9.21
N ARG A 174 18.15 26.68 -7.91
CA ARG A 174 18.77 27.74 -7.10
C ARG A 174 20.01 27.27 -6.31
N LEU A 175 20.44 26.02 -6.50
CA LEU A 175 21.57 25.41 -5.80
C LEU A 175 22.83 25.46 -6.66
N LYS A 176 23.83 26.27 -6.26
CA LYS A 176 25.12 26.36 -6.97
C LYS A 176 25.71 24.97 -7.26
N SER A 177 26.27 24.85 -8.46
CA SER A 177 27.02 23.66 -8.89
C SER A 177 28.52 23.87 -8.66
N ASN A 178 29.25 22.78 -8.42
CA ASN A 178 30.70 22.76 -8.34
C ASN A 178 31.28 21.74 -9.34
N GLU A 179 32.59 21.81 -9.64
CA GLU A 179 33.19 20.91 -10.63
C GLU A 179 33.19 19.43 -10.19
N ASN A 180 33.13 19.16 -8.88
CA ASN A 180 33.04 17.78 -8.39
C ASN A 180 31.70 17.14 -8.76
N ASP A 181 30.62 17.93 -8.86
CA ASP A 181 29.31 17.46 -9.35
C ASP A 181 29.40 16.98 -10.80
N ARG A 182 30.08 17.76 -11.67
CA ARG A 182 30.32 17.39 -13.07
C ARG A 182 31.19 16.13 -13.16
N ASN A 183 32.21 16.01 -12.31
CA ASN A 183 33.11 14.85 -12.30
C ASN A 183 32.41 13.59 -11.76
N GLU A 184 31.50 13.73 -10.78
CA GLU A 184 30.64 12.64 -10.29
C GLU A 184 29.64 12.18 -11.37
N LEU A 185 29.11 13.11 -12.18
CA LEU A 185 28.30 12.78 -13.35
C LEU A 185 29.11 12.03 -14.43
N ILE A 186 30.29 12.55 -14.80
CA ILE A 186 31.17 11.91 -15.80
C ILE A 186 31.51 10.49 -15.35
N SER A 187 31.96 10.29 -14.11
CA SER A 187 32.35 8.96 -13.62
C SER A 187 31.17 8.00 -13.48
N TYR A 188 29.95 8.52 -13.24
CA TYR A 188 28.74 7.72 -13.35
C TYR A 188 28.52 7.25 -14.80
N CYS A 189 28.64 8.15 -15.78
CA CYS A 189 28.49 7.82 -17.21
C CYS A 189 29.57 6.86 -17.73
N GLU A 190 30.84 7.06 -17.36
CA GLU A 190 31.95 6.12 -17.68
C GLU A 190 31.61 4.68 -17.28
N LYS A 191 30.94 4.51 -16.13
CA LYS A 191 30.52 3.21 -15.59
C LYS A 191 29.23 2.66 -16.21
N GLU A 192 28.21 3.48 -16.41
CA GLU A 192 26.93 3.04 -17.03
C GLU A 192 27.13 2.68 -18.51
N TYR A 193 28.06 3.35 -19.20
CA TYR A 193 28.40 3.13 -20.61
C TYR A 193 29.66 2.23 -20.78
N GLU A 194 30.07 1.47 -19.74
CA GLU A 194 31.23 0.56 -19.83
C GLU A 194 31.06 -0.45 -20.99
N GLY A 195 32.01 -0.40 -21.93
CA GLY A 195 32.02 -1.20 -23.15
C GLY A 195 31.29 -0.58 -24.37
N ASN A 196 30.54 0.52 -24.20
CA ASN A 196 29.90 1.24 -25.32
C ASN A 196 30.81 2.37 -25.83
N GLN A 197 31.72 2.04 -26.75
CA GLN A 197 32.70 2.99 -27.28
C GLN A 197 32.08 4.24 -27.94
N ASN A 198 30.88 4.14 -28.52
CA ASN A 198 30.23 5.28 -29.18
C ASN A 198 29.89 6.39 -28.16
N GLU A 199 29.35 6.00 -27.02
CA GLU A 199 28.91 6.94 -25.98
C GLU A 199 30.08 7.36 -25.07
N LEU A 200 31.11 6.52 -24.92
CA LEU A 200 32.38 6.95 -24.32
C LEU A 200 33.07 8.02 -25.19
N ASN A 201 33.06 7.87 -26.52
CA ASN A 201 33.53 8.93 -27.42
C ASN A 201 32.69 10.23 -27.29
N HIS A 202 31.36 10.11 -27.14
CA HIS A 202 30.51 11.28 -26.86
C HIS A 202 30.83 11.92 -25.50
N LEU A 203 31.22 11.14 -24.49
CA LEU A 203 31.60 11.63 -23.17
C LEU A 203 32.96 12.35 -23.19
N ASP A 204 33.93 11.86 -23.97
CA ASP A 204 35.21 12.54 -24.24
C ASP A 204 35.00 13.87 -25.02
N GLU A 205 34.12 13.85 -26.02
CA GLU A 205 33.73 15.03 -26.79
C GLU A 205 33.00 16.06 -25.91
N PHE A 206 32.07 15.62 -25.06
CA PHE A 206 31.37 16.46 -24.09
C PHE A 206 32.35 17.11 -23.10
N GLN A 207 33.27 16.34 -22.52
CA GLN A 207 34.30 16.86 -21.61
C GLN A 207 35.21 17.92 -22.24
N SER A 208 35.43 17.87 -23.55
CA SER A 208 36.35 18.76 -24.28
C SER A 208 35.68 19.90 -25.04
N SER A 209 34.36 19.86 -25.27
CA SER A 209 33.63 20.83 -26.09
C SER A 209 32.35 21.42 -25.48
N TYR A 210 31.89 20.96 -24.31
CA TYR A 210 30.70 21.50 -23.66
C TYR A 210 30.85 22.99 -23.27
N SER A 211 29.80 23.77 -23.52
CA SER A 211 29.61 25.12 -22.98
C SER A 211 28.13 25.39 -22.67
N SER A 212 27.86 26.44 -21.89
CA SER A 212 26.51 26.99 -21.69
C SER A 212 25.79 27.33 -23.00
N ASP A 213 26.55 27.54 -24.08
CA ASP A 213 26.07 28.06 -25.35
C ASP A 213 25.71 26.94 -26.34
N ASN A 214 26.24 25.72 -26.15
CA ASN A 214 25.90 24.55 -26.96
C ASN A 214 25.08 23.48 -26.20
N VAL A 215 24.61 23.78 -25.00
CA VAL A 215 23.82 22.86 -24.16
C VAL A 215 22.54 22.34 -24.85
N LEU A 216 21.87 23.14 -25.68
CA LEU A 216 20.67 22.72 -26.43
C LEU A 216 21.01 21.68 -27.53
N CYS A 217 22.18 21.79 -28.16
CA CYS A 217 22.69 20.79 -29.09
C CYS A 217 22.99 19.48 -28.35
N TRP A 218 23.67 19.54 -27.20
CA TRP A 218 23.88 18.37 -26.34
C TRP A 218 22.58 17.76 -25.78
N TYR A 219 21.56 18.58 -25.54
CA TYR A 219 20.23 18.11 -25.12
C TYR A 219 19.48 17.38 -26.24
N THR A 220 19.60 17.81 -27.50
CA THR A 220 18.87 17.22 -28.63
C THR A 220 19.59 16.03 -29.28
N ARG A 221 20.93 16.06 -29.30
CA ARG A 221 21.80 15.03 -29.87
C ARG A 221 21.56 13.64 -29.27
N GLU A 222 21.51 12.61 -30.13
CA GLU A 222 21.40 11.20 -29.71
C GLU A 222 22.69 10.72 -29.03
N SER A 223 22.78 11.00 -27.72
CA SER A 223 23.93 10.74 -26.86
C SER A 223 23.48 10.39 -25.43
N PHE A 224 24.44 9.99 -24.58
CA PHE A 224 24.21 9.76 -23.15
C PHE A 224 23.45 10.89 -22.44
N PHE A 225 23.68 12.15 -22.85
CA PHE A 225 23.18 13.34 -22.17
C PHE A 225 21.64 13.42 -22.23
N TYR A 226 21.07 13.41 -23.44
CA TYR A 226 19.60 13.40 -23.64
C TYR A 226 18.93 12.25 -22.88
N LYS A 227 19.50 11.04 -23.02
CA LYS A 227 18.93 9.80 -22.51
C LYS A 227 18.88 9.78 -20.99
N THR A 228 20.03 9.99 -20.33
CA THR A 228 20.14 9.87 -18.87
C THR A 228 19.46 11.03 -18.14
N LEU A 229 19.47 12.26 -18.69
CA LEU A 229 18.72 13.40 -18.16
C LEU A 229 17.21 13.17 -18.19
N ASN A 230 16.65 12.78 -19.35
CA ASN A 230 15.20 12.53 -19.44
C ASN A 230 14.76 11.29 -18.67
N ALA A 231 15.58 10.23 -18.61
CA ALA A 231 15.33 9.10 -17.73
C ALA A 231 15.35 9.51 -16.25
N ALA A 232 16.30 10.36 -15.83
CA ALA A 232 16.39 10.85 -14.47
C ALA A 232 15.16 11.67 -14.07
N LEU A 233 14.72 12.61 -14.91
CA LEU A 233 13.51 13.40 -14.68
C LEU A 233 12.26 12.51 -14.62
N ARG A 234 12.09 11.57 -15.57
CA ARG A 234 10.92 10.68 -15.65
C ARG A 234 10.85 9.68 -14.49
N LYS A 235 11.97 9.04 -14.13
CA LYS A 235 12.07 8.13 -12.97
C LYS A 235 12.16 8.90 -11.63
N GLN A 236 12.12 10.24 -11.64
CA GLN A 236 12.31 11.12 -10.49
C GLN A 236 13.57 10.76 -9.67
N ASN A 237 14.66 10.41 -10.37
CA ASN A 237 15.96 10.12 -9.77
C ASN A 237 16.61 11.41 -9.27
N ILE A 238 16.20 11.82 -8.07
CA ILE A 238 16.64 13.02 -7.33
C ILE A 238 18.16 13.22 -7.39
N HIS A 239 18.96 12.14 -7.40
CA HIS A 239 20.41 12.26 -7.42
C HIS A 239 20.98 12.57 -8.81
N MET A 240 20.48 11.90 -9.85
CA MET A 240 20.88 12.26 -11.22
C MET A 240 20.38 13.66 -11.61
N ILE A 241 19.18 14.07 -11.18
CA ILE A 241 18.68 15.45 -11.41
C ILE A 241 19.58 16.48 -10.68
N TYR A 242 20.06 16.17 -9.47
CA TYR A 242 21.04 16.99 -8.76
C TYR A 242 22.38 17.12 -9.51
N LEU A 243 22.90 16.03 -10.07
CA LEU A 243 24.13 16.05 -10.88
C LEU A 243 23.93 16.83 -12.19
N TYR A 244 22.73 16.75 -12.78
CA TYR A 244 22.37 17.50 -13.99
C TYR A 244 22.01 18.97 -13.76
N ARG A 245 21.90 19.46 -12.51
CA ARG A 245 21.27 20.77 -12.21
C ARG A 245 21.89 21.96 -12.92
N SER A 246 23.22 22.04 -13.05
CA SER A 246 23.90 23.11 -13.80
C SER A 246 23.50 23.13 -15.27
N PHE A 247 23.38 21.95 -15.88
CA PHE A 247 23.00 21.82 -17.28
C PHE A 247 21.52 22.16 -17.50
N ILE A 248 20.65 21.87 -16.54
CA ILE A 248 19.24 22.29 -16.57
C ILE A 248 19.13 23.83 -16.42
N ILE A 249 20.00 24.45 -15.61
CA ILE A 249 20.11 25.93 -15.51
C ILE A 249 20.64 26.53 -16.82
N ASP A 250 21.66 25.92 -17.44
CA ASP A 250 22.18 26.38 -18.75
C ASP A 250 21.10 26.26 -19.84
N ILE A 251 20.32 25.17 -19.87
CA ILE A 251 19.15 25.04 -20.75
C ILE A 251 18.13 26.14 -20.45
N GLN A 252 17.80 26.40 -19.18
CA GLN A 252 16.88 27.48 -18.80
C GLN A 252 17.35 28.82 -19.35
N ASN A 253 18.63 29.17 -19.15
CA ASN A 253 19.22 30.41 -19.65
C ASN A 253 19.10 30.52 -21.19
N GLN A 254 19.34 29.42 -21.92
CA GLN A 254 19.18 29.42 -23.38
C GLN A 254 17.72 29.55 -23.82
N LEU A 255 16.77 28.95 -23.09
CA LEU A 255 15.34 29.10 -23.36
C LEU A 255 14.83 30.50 -23.01
N GLU A 256 15.35 31.17 -21.97
CA GLU A 256 15.04 32.58 -21.66
C GLU A 256 15.58 33.54 -22.74
N ASN A 257 16.81 33.32 -23.20
CA ASN A 257 17.44 34.11 -24.27
C ASN A 257 16.69 34.00 -25.62
N HIS A 258 16.08 32.84 -25.90
CA HIS A 258 15.41 32.54 -27.17
C HIS A 258 13.88 32.38 -27.04
N GLN A 259 13.30 32.81 -25.91
CA GLN A 259 11.87 32.74 -25.58
C GLN A 259 10.99 33.16 -26.76
N CYS A 260 9.91 32.40 -27.02
CA CYS A 260 8.97 32.73 -28.09
C CYS A 260 8.44 34.18 -27.96
N GLN A 261 8.24 34.87 -29.08
CA GLN A 261 7.87 36.30 -29.10
C GLN A 261 6.36 36.55 -29.24
N CYS A 262 5.59 35.53 -29.59
CA CYS A 262 4.15 35.55 -29.75
C CYS A 262 3.53 34.25 -29.21
N ALA A 263 2.21 34.26 -29.01
CA ALA A 263 1.49 33.05 -28.63
C ALA A 263 1.45 32.06 -29.79
N THR A 264 1.85 30.82 -29.52
CA THR A 264 2.11 29.77 -30.51
C THR A 264 1.36 28.51 -30.12
N ARG A 265 0.75 27.83 -31.10
CA ARG A 265 0.21 26.49 -30.92
C ARG A 265 1.25 25.45 -31.34
N VAL A 266 1.50 24.49 -30.46
CA VAL A 266 2.44 23.38 -30.70
C VAL A 266 1.75 22.03 -30.55
N TYR A 267 2.36 21.00 -31.13
CA TYR A 267 1.77 19.67 -31.29
C TYR A 267 2.74 18.60 -30.78
N ARG A 268 2.31 17.78 -29.82
CA ARG A 268 3.07 16.62 -29.35
C ARG A 268 2.24 15.35 -29.47
N SER A 269 2.82 14.32 -30.07
CA SER A 269 2.19 13.01 -30.18
C SER A 269 2.66 12.07 -29.08
N GLN A 270 1.77 11.20 -28.61
CA GLN A 270 2.07 10.23 -27.55
C GLN A 270 1.18 9.00 -27.69
N LEU A 271 1.75 7.81 -27.46
CA LEU A 271 0.96 6.61 -27.16
C LEU A 271 0.71 6.58 -25.65
N ILE A 272 -0.57 6.52 -25.27
CA ILE A 272 -1.06 6.58 -23.88
C ILE A 272 -1.97 5.38 -23.64
N SER A 273 -1.98 4.79 -22.44
CA SER A 273 -2.91 3.67 -22.17
C SER A 273 -4.36 4.12 -22.14
N THR A 274 -5.29 3.21 -22.47
CA THR A 274 -6.74 3.51 -22.42
C THR A 274 -7.17 3.98 -21.01
N ASP A 275 -6.52 3.50 -19.95
CA ASP A 275 -6.77 3.94 -18.56
C ASP A 275 -6.27 5.37 -18.29
N GLU A 276 -5.04 5.71 -18.71
CA GLU A 276 -4.49 7.07 -18.59
C GLU A 276 -5.31 8.08 -19.41
N LEU A 277 -5.76 7.71 -20.62
CA LEU A 277 -6.65 8.54 -21.43
C LEU A 277 -8.02 8.73 -20.75
N ASN A 278 -8.57 7.68 -20.12
CA ASN A 278 -9.80 7.79 -19.35
C ASN A 278 -9.61 8.65 -18.09
N TYR A 279 -8.43 8.63 -17.47
CA TYR A 279 -8.09 9.53 -16.37
C TYR A 279 -8.05 10.99 -16.84
N LEU A 280 -7.36 11.29 -17.95
CA LEU A 280 -7.35 12.63 -18.56
C LEU A 280 -8.78 13.12 -18.90
N LYS A 281 -9.64 12.26 -19.47
CA LYS A 281 -11.06 12.58 -19.75
C LYS A 281 -11.87 12.94 -18.50
N ASN A 282 -11.54 12.36 -17.34
CA ASN A 282 -12.16 12.70 -16.06
C ASN A 282 -11.53 13.94 -15.37
N SER A 283 -10.41 14.45 -15.89
CA SER A 283 -9.66 15.58 -15.35
C SER A 283 -9.69 16.85 -16.23
N VAL A 284 -10.63 16.94 -17.17
CA VAL A 284 -10.88 18.18 -17.92
C VAL A 284 -11.28 19.32 -16.95
N GLY A 285 -10.71 20.50 -17.16
CA GLY A 285 -10.78 21.65 -16.26
C GLY A 285 -9.77 21.64 -15.10
N GLN A 286 -8.90 20.63 -15.01
CA GLN A 286 -7.83 20.54 -14.00
C GLN A 286 -6.45 20.92 -14.58
N TYR A 287 -5.45 21.02 -13.71
CA TYR A 287 -4.07 21.36 -14.12
C TYR A 287 -3.20 20.12 -14.30
N VAL A 288 -2.34 20.20 -15.31
CA VAL A 288 -1.35 19.25 -15.81
C VAL A 288 0.02 19.78 -15.42
N SER A 289 0.79 19.09 -14.58
CA SER A 289 2.21 19.38 -14.36
C SER A 289 3.07 18.32 -15.03
N VAL A 290 3.94 18.72 -15.95
CA VAL A 290 4.92 17.82 -16.59
C VAL A 290 6.25 17.90 -15.86
N ASN A 291 6.74 16.78 -15.31
CA ASN A 291 7.96 16.77 -14.49
C ASN A 291 9.26 16.55 -15.29
N SER A 292 9.18 16.27 -16.59
CA SER A 292 10.30 16.25 -17.53
C SER A 292 10.34 17.51 -18.38
N PHE A 293 11.36 17.66 -19.21
CA PHE A 293 11.23 18.51 -20.39
C PHE A 293 10.04 18.03 -21.25
N LEU A 294 9.43 18.96 -21.98
CA LEU A 294 8.37 18.67 -22.94
C LEU A 294 8.79 19.24 -24.30
N SER A 295 9.04 18.35 -25.26
CA SER A 295 9.30 18.69 -26.66
C SER A 295 8.00 18.58 -27.47
N ALA A 296 7.72 19.57 -28.30
CA ALA A 296 6.54 19.63 -29.18
C ALA A 296 6.91 20.31 -30.52
N SER A 297 6.29 19.88 -31.62
CA SER A 297 6.56 20.46 -32.94
C SER A 297 5.65 21.63 -33.29
N LEU A 298 6.14 22.55 -34.11
CA LEU A 298 5.33 23.58 -34.76
C LEU A 298 4.39 23.03 -35.85
N GLN A 299 4.63 21.81 -36.36
CA GLN A 299 3.86 21.21 -37.46
C GLN A 299 2.96 20.06 -36.98
N LYS A 300 1.65 20.19 -37.18
CA LYS A 300 0.65 19.18 -36.80
C LYS A 300 0.82 17.89 -37.59
N GLU A 301 1.18 18.03 -38.86
CA GLU A 301 1.37 16.95 -39.82
C GLU A 301 2.56 16.06 -39.43
N VAL A 302 3.66 16.66 -38.97
CA VAL A 302 4.85 15.96 -38.44
C VAL A 302 4.49 15.21 -37.15
N ALA A 303 3.80 15.88 -36.22
CA ALA A 303 3.33 15.23 -35.00
C ALA A 303 2.43 14.01 -35.31
N ILE A 304 1.44 14.14 -36.19
CA ILE A 304 0.56 13.03 -36.58
C ILE A 304 1.35 11.90 -37.28
N PHE A 305 2.32 12.23 -38.14
CA PHE A 305 3.19 11.25 -38.80
C PHE A 305 3.97 10.37 -37.81
N LEU A 306 4.45 10.94 -36.70
CA LEU A 306 5.17 10.22 -35.64
C LEU A 306 4.31 9.15 -34.93
N LEU A 307 2.97 9.25 -34.95
CA LEU A 307 2.07 8.21 -34.41
C LEU A 307 2.00 6.93 -35.27
N GLY A 308 2.56 6.95 -36.48
CA GLY A 308 2.73 5.79 -37.35
C GLY A 308 1.45 5.26 -38.02
N ASP A 309 1.65 4.36 -38.98
CA ASP A 309 0.62 3.76 -39.83
C ASP A 309 -0.39 2.89 -39.03
N THR A 310 -1.68 2.94 -39.38
CA THR A 310 -2.79 2.38 -38.57
C THR A 310 -2.85 0.85 -38.53
N LYS A 311 -2.03 0.15 -39.33
CA LYS A 311 -2.08 -1.31 -39.54
C LYS A 311 -1.75 -2.18 -38.32
N HIS A 312 -1.37 -1.60 -37.18
CA HIS A 312 -1.07 -2.31 -35.94
C HIS A 312 -1.92 -1.76 -34.78
N GLN A 313 -2.98 -2.48 -34.40
CA GLN A 313 -3.73 -2.18 -33.18
C GLN A 313 -2.94 -2.60 -31.94
N TRP A 314 -2.41 -1.61 -31.22
CA TRP A 314 -1.73 -1.81 -29.94
C TRP A 314 -2.77 -2.04 -28.84
N ILE A 315 -2.96 -3.29 -28.43
CA ILE A 315 -3.98 -3.67 -27.43
C ILE A 315 -3.74 -2.91 -26.12
N GLY A 316 -4.67 -2.02 -25.75
CA GLY A 316 -4.64 -1.22 -24.53
C GLY A 316 -3.87 0.11 -24.62
N LEU A 317 -3.40 0.51 -25.80
CA LEU A 317 -2.82 1.83 -26.07
C LEU A 317 -3.65 2.60 -27.10
N GLU A 318 -3.82 3.89 -26.85
CA GLU A 318 -4.54 4.85 -27.67
C GLU A 318 -3.53 5.82 -28.31
N LYS A 319 -3.81 6.27 -29.55
CA LYS A 319 -3.07 7.36 -30.18
C LYS A 319 -3.58 8.70 -29.65
N VAL A 320 -2.68 9.52 -29.11
CA VAL A 320 -3.01 10.84 -28.56
C VAL A 320 -2.15 11.93 -29.21
N LEU A 321 -2.80 13.02 -29.60
CA LEU A 321 -2.17 14.26 -30.06
C LEU A 321 -2.52 15.36 -29.05
N PHE A 322 -1.51 15.90 -28.38
CA PHE A 322 -1.63 17.10 -27.58
C PHE A 322 -1.58 18.34 -28.48
N GLU A 323 -2.62 19.17 -28.46
CA GLU A 323 -2.62 20.53 -28.98
C GLU A 323 -2.43 21.49 -27.81
N ILE A 324 -1.31 22.21 -27.81
CA ILE A 324 -0.91 23.07 -26.68
C ILE A 324 -0.87 24.52 -27.15
N ASP A 325 -1.74 25.37 -26.58
CA ASP A 325 -1.70 26.82 -26.76
C ASP A 325 -0.75 27.45 -25.74
N ALA A 326 0.38 27.99 -26.20
CA ALA A 326 1.42 28.54 -25.35
C ALA A 326 1.62 30.06 -25.60
N ASP A 327 1.24 30.91 -24.65
CA ASP A 327 1.55 32.34 -24.68
C ASP A 327 2.82 32.63 -23.84
N PRO A 328 3.92 33.12 -24.44
CA PRO A 328 5.14 33.45 -23.68
C PRO A 328 4.94 34.57 -22.66
N LYS A 329 3.83 35.33 -22.71
CA LYS A 329 3.51 36.42 -21.78
C LYS A 329 2.87 35.98 -20.46
N VAL A 330 2.36 34.74 -20.38
CA VAL A 330 1.78 34.22 -19.12
C VAL A 330 2.82 33.52 -18.25
N VAL A 331 3.98 33.19 -18.82
CA VAL A 331 5.12 32.57 -18.16
C VAL A 331 5.92 33.60 -17.38
N THR A 332 6.27 33.32 -16.13
CA THR A 332 7.19 34.16 -15.34
C THR A 332 8.35 33.38 -14.70
N THR A 333 8.28 32.04 -14.59
CA THR A 333 9.37 31.24 -13.98
C THR A 333 9.90 30.06 -14.77
N LYS A 334 9.26 29.68 -15.90
CA LYS A 334 9.60 28.46 -16.67
C LYS A 334 9.54 28.71 -18.19
N PRO A 335 10.64 29.13 -18.84
CA PRO A 335 10.67 29.48 -20.25
C PRO A 335 10.30 28.33 -21.20
N PHE A 336 9.93 28.71 -22.42
CA PHE A 336 9.87 27.82 -23.58
C PHE A 336 10.28 28.58 -24.85
N ALA A 337 11.07 27.92 -25.69
CA ALA A 337 11.62 28.51 -26.91
C ALA A 337 11.49 27.56 -28.10
N ASP A 338 11.49 28.14 -29.29
CA ASP A 338 11.82 27.44 -30.53
C ASP A 338 13.33 27.16 -30.50
N ILE A 339 13.69 25.88 -30.44
CA ILE A 339 15.09 25.44 -30.36
C ILE A 339 15.61 24.86 -31.69
N SER A 340 14.84 24.96 -32.77
CA SER A 340 15.17 24.35 -34.08
C SER A 340 16.54 24.78 -34.62
N GLN A 341 16.98 26.02 -34.31
CA GLN A 341 18.29 26.57 -34.72
C GLN A 341 19.46 26.09 -33.85
N PHE A 342 19.18 25.44 -32.72
CA PHE A 342 20.16 24.94 -31.75
C PHE A 342 20.10 23.41 -31.60
N SER A 343 19.17 22.76 -32.30
CA SER A 343 19.03 21.31 -32.32
C SER A 343 20.14 20.67 -33.17
N ASP A 344 20.61 19.50 -32.75
CA ASP A 344 21.42 18.59 -33.58
C ASP A 344 20.65 18.16 -34.84
N PHE A 345 19.31 18.19 -34.79
CA PHE A 345 18.38 17.96 -35.90
C PHE A 345 17.89 19.29 -36.51
N ILE A 346 18.78 19.98 -37.23
CA ILE A 346 18.57 21.32 -37.82
C ILE A 346 17.31 21.41 -38.74
N ASP A 347 16.90 20.30 -39.35
CA ASP A 347 15.70 20.23 -40.20
C ASP A 347 14.38 20.01 -39.43
N GLU A 348 14.42 19.75 -38.11
CA GLU A 348 13.23 19.51 -37.29
C GLU A 348 12.77 20.78 -36.56
N LEU A 349 11.48 21.11 -36.70
CA LEU A 349 10.87 22.26 -36.02
C LEU A 349 10.41 21.87 -34.60
N GLU A 350 11.20 22.24 -33.60
CA GLU A 350 11.06 21.82 -32.20
C GLU A 350 10.91 23.02 -31.25
N VAL A 351 9.92 22.96 -30.36
CA VAL A 351 9.72 23.86 -29.22
C VAL A 351 9.89 23.09 -27.93
N LEU A 352 10.77 23.57 -27.05
CA LEU A 352 11.11 22.92 -25.79
C LEU A 352 10.61 23.74 -24.59
N PHE A 353 9.86 23.10 -23.69
CA PHE A 353 9.37 23.69 -22.44
C PHE A 353 10.17 23.15 -21.24
N MET A 354 10.44 24.02 -20.27
CA MET A 354 11.13 23.65 -19.03
C MET A 354 10.35 22.63 -18.17
N PRO A 355 11.06 21.77 -17.40
CA PRO A 355 10.43 20.85 -16.45
C PRO A 355 9.63 21.60 -15.38
N GLY A 356 8.54 20.99 -14.94
CA GLY A 356 7.59 21.59 -14.01
C GLY A 356 6.64 22.62 -14.63
N SER A 357 6.62 22.76 -15.96
CA SER A 357 5.62 23.57 -16.67
C SER A 357 4.19 23.10 -16.37
N ILE A 358 3.28 24.06 -16.20
CA ILE A 358 1.89 23.83 -15.81
C ILE A 358 0.96 24.22 -16.96
N PHE A 359 0.05 23.32 -17.33
CA PHE A 359 -0.96 23.54 -18.36
C PHE A 359 -2.36 23.29 -17.77
N ARG A 360 -3.40 23.95 -18.29
CA ARG A 360 -4.79 23.66 -17.95
C ARG A 360 -5.37 22.77 -19.05
N LEU A 361 -5.97 21.65 -18.67
CA LEU A 361 -6.60 20.71 -19.60
C LEU A 361 -7.98 21.22 -20.01
N ASP A 362 -8.12 21.76 -21.22
CA ASP A 362 -9.33 22.46 -21.68
C ASP A 362 -10.35 21.53 -22.34
N SER A 363 -9.93 20.59 -23.18
CA SER A 363 -10.84 19.65 -23.84
C SER A 363 -10.16 18.35 -24.26
N ILE A 364 -10.96 17.30 -24.50
CA ILE A 364 -10.51 16.08 -25.20
C ILE A 364 -11.55 15.70 -26.25
N ILE A 365 -11.10 15.59 -27.49
CA ILE A 365 -11.90 15.37 -28.69
C ILE A 365 -11.41 14.08 -29.37
N ARG A 366 -12.23 13.43 -30.18
CA ARG A 366 -11.79 12.35 -31.07
C ARG A 366 -11.79 12.83 -32.52
N ASP A 367 -10.71 12.52 -33.22
CA ASP A 367 -10.59 12.66 -34.67
C ASP A 367 -10.72 11.25 -35.27
N ASP A 368 -11.89 10.99 -35.85
CA ASP A 368 -12.23 9.72 -36.48
C ASP A 368 -11.63 9.57 -37.89
N GLU A 369 -11.07 10.62 -38.50
CA GLU A 369 -10.40 10.54 -39.81
C GLU A 369 -8.97 9.99 -39.67
N ASN A 370 -8.25 10.41 -38.61
CA ASN A 370 -6.88 9.96 -38.31
C ASN A 370 -6.81 8.81 -37.28
N GLU A 371 -7.95 8.40 -36.71
CA GLU A 371 -8.06 7.46 -35.58
C GLU A 371 -7.27 7.89 -34.32
N ILE A 372 -7.31 9.18 -33.97
CA ILE A 372 -6.57 9.77 -32.84
C ILE A 372 -7.48 10.48 -31.84
N TRP A 373 -7.03 10.60 -30.60
CA TRP A 373 -7.62 11.50 -29.60
C TRP A 373 -6.83 12.80 -29.56
N ILE A 374 -7.52 13.93 -29.69
CA ILE A 374 -6.92 15.26 -29.57
C ILE A 374 -7.15 15.77 -28.15
N VAL A 375 -6.07 16.07 -27.43
CA VAL A 375 -6.08 16.62 -26.07
C VAL A 375 -5.67 18.09 -26.14
N GLN A 376 -6.60 18.99 -25.86
CA GLN A 376 -6.39 20.44 -25.95
C GLN A 376 -6.07 21.00 -24.57
N MET A 377 -4.99 21.77 -24.46
CA MET A 377 -4.56 22.41 -23.21
C MET A 377 -3.91 23.77 -23.47
N CYS A 378 -4.02 24.69 -22.52
CA CYS A 378 -3.31 25.97 -22.56
C CYS A 378 -2.22 26.03 -21.49
N LEU A 379 -1.09 26.69 -21.79
CA LEU A 379 -0.07 27.01 -20.79
C LEU A 379 -0.67 27.92 -19.71
N SER A 380 -0.46 27.58 -18.43
CA SER A 380 -1.00 28.32 -17.28
C SER A 380 0.01 29.32 -16.74
N SER A 381 -0.46 30.38 -16.08
CA SER A 381 0.42 31.37 -15.47
C SER A 381 0.80 30.98 -14.05
N ASP A 382 2.07 31.13 -13.68
CA ASP A 382 2.52 31.05 -12.28
C ASP A 382 1.81 32.11 -11.39
N ASP A 383 1.32 33.19 -11.99
CA ASP A 383 0.59 34.29 -11.35
C ASP A 383 -0.94 34.09 -11.29
N GLU A 384 -1.50 33.02 -11.86
CA GLU A 384 -2.93 32.73 -11.80
C GLU A 384 -3.37 32.58 -10.33
N HIS A 385 -4.40 33.31 -9.89
CA HIS A 385 -4.77 33.47 -8.47
C HIS A 385 -4.87 32.15 -7.69
N ASN A 386 -5.34 31.11 -8.39
CA ASN A 386 -5.53 29.74 -7.95
C ASN A 386 -4.22 28.94 -7.72
N LEU A 387 -3.16 29.25 -8.47
CA LEU A 387 -1.83 28.65 -8.36
C LEU A 387 -0.90 29.49 -7.47
N LYS A 388 -1.00 30.81 -7.59
CA LYS A 388 -0.10 31.79 -6.97
C LYS A 388 0.08 31.62 -5.47
N GLN A 389 -1.01 31.41 -4.72
CA GLN A 389 -0.92 31.19 -3.27
C GLN A 389 -0.17 29.89 -2.92
N ILE A 390 -0.43 28.81 -3.67
CA ILE A 390 0.23 27.51 -3.47
C ILE A 390 1.73 27.61 -3.75
N LEU A 391 2.10 28.24 -4.87
CA LEU A 391 3.51 28.44 -5.26
C LEU A 391 4.24 29.40 -4.31
N MET A 392 3.55 30.43 -3.79
CA MET A 392 4.10 31.32 -2.75
C MET A 392 4.31 30.60 -1.42
N ASP A 393 3.34 29.83 -0.92
CA ASP A 393 3.49 29.08 0.33
C ASP A 393 4.59 28.01 0.25
N MET A 394 4.80 27.43 -0.94
CA MET A 394 5.93 26.57 -1.23
C MET A 394 7.26 27.34 -1.23
N LYS A 395 7.38 28.47 -1.94
CA LYS A 395 8.62 29.28 -1.94
C LYS A 395 8.96 29.83 -0.56
N ASN A 396 7.97 30.26 0.22
CA ASN A 396 8.11 30.69 1.61
C ASN A 396 8.75 29.60 2.52
N GLU A 397 8.61 28.32 2.21
CA GLU A 397 9.18 27.22 3.02
C GLU A 397 10.69 27.01 2.79
N ILE A 398 11.22 27.42 1.65
CA ILE A 398 12.64 27.31 1.27
C ILE A 398 13.35 28.67 1.10
N GLY A 399 12.60 29.77 1.12
CA GLY A 399 13.06 31.15 0.92
C GLY A 399 13.38 31.46 -0.54
N ASP A 400 13.38 32.76 -0.91
CA ASP A 400 13.60 33.23 -2.30
C ASP A 400 15.07 33.36 -2.72
N GLY A 401 16.02 33.13 -1.80
CA GLY A 401 17.46 33.36 -2.01
C GLY A 401 18.18 32.26 -2.79
N GLU A 402 19.49 32.14 -2.56
CA GLU A 402 20.28 30.98 -3.00
C GLU A 402 20.03 29.79 -2.06
N THR A 403 19.90 28.57 -2.61
CA THR A 403 19.71 27.35 -1.80
C THR A 403 21.03 26.63 -1.54
N ASN A 404 21.01 25.68 -0.61
CA ASN A 404 22.19 24.89 -0.22
C ASN A 404 21.83 23.41 -0.02
N LEU A 405 22.85 22.55 0.07
CA LEU A 405 22.70 21.10 0.27
C LEU A 405 21.90 20.73 1.53
N CYS A 406 21.92 21.58 2.55
CA CYS A 406 21.19 21.37 3.79
C CYS A 406 19.67 21.60 3.59
N ILE A 407 19.26 22.58 2.77
CA ILE A 407 17.86 22.77 2.35
C ILE A 407 17.42 21.60 1.44
N LEU A 408 18.27 21.19 0.49
CA LEU A 408 18.01 20.01 -0.35
C LEU A 408 17.79 18.76 0.50
N GLY A 409 18.65 18.51 1.49
CA GLY A 409 18.50 17.43 2.46
C GLY A 409 17.16 17.46 3.19
N ALA A 410 16.66 18.64 3.56
CA ALA A 410 15.36 18.81 4.21
C ALA A 410 14.17 18.51 3.28
N VAL A 411 14.22 18.95 2.01
CA VAL A 411 13.19 18.63 0.99
C VAL A 411 13.17 17.13 0.70
N VAL A 412 14.34 16.53 0.45
CA VAL A 412 14.49 15.09 0.15
C VAL A 412 14.08 14.21 1.34
N ARG A 413 14.31 14.69 2.58
CA ARG A 413 13.80 14.06 3.82
C ARG A 413 12.28 14.10 3.91
N ARG A 414 11.63 15.21 3.55
CA ARG A 414 10.16 15.34 3.52
C ARG A 414 9.51 14.43 2.47
N MET A 415 10.19 14.22 1.34
CA MET A 415 9.81 13.22 0.33
C MET A 415 9.99 11.75 0.80
N GLY A 416 10.62 11.52 1.97
CA GLY A 416 10.82 10.20 2.56
C GLY A 416 12.10 9.48 2.11
N HIS A 417 12.95 10.11 1.29
CA HIS A 417 14.21 9.51 0.80
C HIS A 417 15.34 9.69 1.82
N PHE A 418 15.18 9.10 3.00
CA PHE A 418 16.04 9.28 4.18
C PHE A 418 17.54 9.07 3.94
N ASP A 419 17.92 8.02 3.19
CA ASP A 419 19.33 7.71 2.92
C ASP A 419 19.98 8.69 1.93
N LEU A 420 19.22 9.20 0.96
CA LEU A 420 19.70 10.24 0.05
C LEU A 420 19.77 11.60 0.73
N ALA A 421 18.81 11.91 1.61
CA ALA A 421 18.90 13.08 2.49
C ALA A 421 20.18 13.02 3.34
N LYS A 422 20.51 11.86 3.93
CA LYS A 422 21.79 11.64 4.62
C LYS A 422 23.01 11.90 3.73
N LYS A 423 23.04 11.43 2.47
CA LYS A 423 24.14 11.75 1.53
C LYS A 423 24.31 13.27 1.36
N TYR A 424 23.22 14.02 1.15
CA TYR A 424 23.31 15.48 1.00
C TYR A 424 23.67 16.21 2.30
N TYR A 425 23.19 15.76 3.46
CA TYR A 425 23.58 16.33 4.74
C TYR A 425 25.08 16.10 5.04
N TYR A 426 25.63 14.91 4.76
CA TYR A 426 27.08 14.70 4.91
C TYR A 426 27.89 15.55 3.91
N ARG A 427 27.48 15.64 2.63
CA ARG A 427 28.12 16.54 1.65
C ARG A 427 28.04 18.01 2.10
N CYS A 428 26.93 18.44 2.72
CA CYS A 428 26.82 19.77 3.33
C CYS A 428 27.87 19.93 4.45
N LEU A 429 28.03 18.95 5.36
CA LEU A 429 29.07 19.00 6.39
C LEU A 429 30.49 19.10 5.82
N ASP A 430 30.79 18.43 4.72
CA ASP A 430 32.10 18.50 4.07
C ASP A 430 32.36 19.90 3.48
N GLU A 431 31.41 20.45 2.72
CA GLU A 431 31.52 21.76 2.05
C GLU A 431 31.47 22.97 3.01
N LEU A 432 30.81 22.86 4.18
CA LEU A 432 30.70 23.97 5.15
C LEU A 432 32.05 24.39 5.75
N SER A 433 32.20 25.68 6.03
CA SER A 433 33.40 26.23 6.67
C SER A 433 33.62 25.64 8.08
N GLN A 434 34.86 25.64 8.58
CA GLN A 434 35.18 24.98 9.86
C GLN A 434 34.38 25.49 11.09
N ASN A 435 33.76 26.69 11.01
CA ASN A 435 33.01 27.33 12.08
C ASN A 435 31.55 27.63 11.70
N ASP A 436 31.03 27.00 10.64
CA ASP A 436 29.72 27.36 10.12
C ASP A 436 28.57 27.01 11.09
N PRO A 437 27.64 27.94 11.40
CA PRO A 437 26.49 27.68 12.26
C PRO A 437 25.59 26.54 11.73
N LEU A 438 25.57 26.28 10.42
CA LEU A 438 24.76 25.20 9.83
C LEU A 438 25.21 23.81 10.29
N ILE A 439 26.47 23.62 10.71
CA ILE A 439 26.99 22.33 11.20
C ILE A 439 26.11 21.76 12.34
N LEU A 440 25.66 22.63 13.27
CA LEU A 440 24.76 22.24 14.36
C LEU A 440 23.37 21.81 13.87
N THR A 441 22.85 22.49 12.84
CA THR A 441 21.57 22.14 12.21
C THR A 441 21.68 20.80 11.49
N VAL A 442 22.78 20.54 10.77
CA VAL A 442 22.96 19.29 10.03
C VAL A 442 23.09 18.08 10.96
N TYR A 443 23.93 18.15 12.00
CA TYR A 443 24.03 17.03 12.95
C TYR A 443 22.70 16.76 13.69
N LYS A 444 21.88 17.79 13.89
CA LYS A 444 20.51 17.65 14.45
C LYS A 444 19.59 16.93 13.47
N ASP A 445 19.59 17.32 12.20
CA ASP A 445 18.73 16.70 11.17
C ASP A 445 19.16 15.27 10.83
N LEU A 446 20.48 14.99 10.75
CA LEU A 446 21.03 13.64 10.64
C LEU A 446 20.59 12.75 11.80
N ALA A 447 20.62 13.27 13.03
CA ALA A 447 20.12 12.56 14.20
C ALA A 447 18.60 12.31 14.09
N GLU A 448 17.81 13.28 13.64
CA GLU A 448 16.37 13.09 13.43
C GLU A 448 16.09 11.99 12.40
N ILE A 449 16.85 11.92 11.28
CA ILE A 449 16.73 10.82 10.31
C ILE A 449 17.11 9.48 10.93
N SER A 450 18.24 9.38 11.63
CA SER A 450 18.64 8.12 12.30
C SER A 450 17.59 7.66 13.32
N SER A 451 16.93 8.59 14.02
CA SER A 451 15.80 8.28 14.90
C SER A 451 14.57 7.77 14.11
N GLN A 452 14.22 8.40 12.98
CA GLN A 452 13.11 7.98 12.11
C GLN A 452 13.36 6.59 11.49
N GLN A 453 14.61 6.30 11.10
CA GLN A 453 15.05 4.99 10.61
C GLN A 453 15.25 3.94 11.73
N LYS A 454 15.18 4.33 13.00
CA LYS A 454 15.40 3.50 14.21
C LYS A 454 16.84 2.98 14.37
N ASP A 455 17.82 3.67 13.79
CA ASP A 455 19.25 3.42 14.05
C ASP A 455 19.68 4.22 15.29
N TYR A 456 19.47 3.62 16.46
CA TYR A 456 19.69 4.27 17.75
C TYR A 456 21.19 4.43 18.10
N GLU A 457 22.07 3.60 17.55
CA GLU A 457 23.53 3.73 17.74
C GLU A 457 24.01 5.02 17.08
N GLU A 458 23.68 5.22 15.79
CA GLU A 458 24.07 6.43 15.07
C GLU A 458 23.33 7.66 15.59
N TYR A 459 22.07 7.54 16.03
CA TYR A 459 21.38 8.62 16.74
C TYR A 459 22.13 9.09 17.99
N LEU A 460 22.57 8.16 18.84
CA LEU A 460 23.30 8.48 20.07
C LEU A 460 24.68 9.07 19.77
N ARG A 461 25.38 8.56 18.73
CA ARG A 461 26.65 9.11 18.25
C ARG A 461 26.52 10.57 17.81
N LEU A 462 25.58 10.86 16.90
CA LEU A 462 25.33 12.22 16.39
C LEU A 462 24.88 13.17 17.50
N ARG A 463 24.05 12.70 18.46
CA ARG A 463 23.69 13.47 19.66
C ARG A 463 24.89 13.75 20.57
N HIS A 464 25.82 12.81 20.73
CA HIS A 464 27.03 13.01 21.53
C HIS A 464 27.98 14.03 20.89
N ILE A 465 28.08 14.06 19.54
CA ILE A 465 28.79 15.09 18.79
C ILE A 465 28.16 16.47 19.03
N LEU A 466 26.83 16.61 18.89
CA LEU A 466 26.11 17.86 19.18
C LEU A 466 26.37 18.40 20.59
N VAL A 467 26.37 17.54 21.60
CA VAL A 467 26.64 17.92 23.00
C VAL A 467 28.09 18.42 23.15
N LYS A 468 29.08 17.68 22.65
CA LYS A 468 30.50 18.09 22.67
C LYS A 468 30.74 19.46 22.03
N ILE A 469 30.03 19.76 20.94
CA ILE A 469 30.11 21.04 20.24
C ILE A 469 29.49 22.15 21.09
N LYS A 470 28.26 21.97 21.61
CA LYS A 470 27.61 22.94 22.52
C LYS A 470 28.46 23.26 23.75
N GLU A 471 28.96 22.24 24.44
CA GLU A 471 29.74 22.36 25.69
C GLU A 471 31.01 23.22 25.50
N LYS A 472 31.71 23.06 24.37
CA LYS A 472 32.95 23.81 24.09
C LYS A 472 32.71 25.25 23.62
N ILE A 473 31.58 25.55 22.98
CA ILE A 473 31.24 26.90 22.49
C ILE A 473 30.55 27.74 23.59
N GLN A 474 30.13 27.13 24.70
CA GLN A 474 29.41 27.79 25.82
C GLN A 474 28.03 28.36 25.44
N LEU A 475 27.38 27.78 24.43
CA LEU A 475 26.01 28.14 24.03
C LEU A 475 24.98 27.61 25.04
N ASN A 476 24.15 28.51 25.58
CA ASN A 476 22.95 28.13 26.34
C ASN A 476 21.89 27.50 25.41
N ASP A 477 20.94 26.75 25.98
CA ASP A 477 19.94 25.99 25.18
C ASP A 477 18.87 26.83 24.47
N ASN A 478 18.81 28.15 24.72
CA ASN A 478 17.85 29.06 24.09
C ASN A 478 18.48 29.85 22.92
N GLU A 479 17.96 29.61 21.71
CA GLU A 479 18.18 30.35 20.46
C GLU A 479 19.64 30.51 19.97
N ILE A 480 19.96 29.85 18.84
CA ILE A 480 21.24 30.02 18.14
C ILE A 480 21.21 31.37 17.41
N GLN A 481 21.75 32.43 18.01
CA GLN A 481 21.99 33.69 17.32
C GLN A 481 23.35 33.65 16.60
N THR A 482 23.32 33.82 15.28
CA THR A 482 24.49 33.85 14.38
C THR A 482 25.55 34.88 14.79
N SER A 483 25.14 35.89 15.56
CA SER A 483 25.96 37.01 16.05
C SER A 483 26.87 36.66 17.24
N GLU A 484 26.72 35.48 17.87
CA GLU A 484 27.60 35.05 18.97
C GLU A 484 28.75 34.15 18.49
N ILE A 485 28.48 33.22 17.56
CA ILE A 485 29.49 32.33 16.97
C ILE A 485 30.62 33.15 16.33
N ASN A 486 30.27 34.17 15.54
CA ASN A 486 31.23 35.07 14.89
C ASN A 486 32.01 35.99 15.85
N LYS A 487 31.64 36.10 17.14
CA LYS A 487 32.40 36.87 18.15
C LYS A 487 33.44 36.03 18.88
N LEU A 488 33.36 34.71 18.80
CA LEU A 488 34.29 33.79 19.47
C LEU A 488 35.51 33.46 18.60
N THR A 489 35.38 33.55 17.28
CA THR A 489 36.44 33.23 16.30
C THR A 489 37.63 34.21 16.35
N ASP A 490 37.39 35.50 16.56
CA ASP A 490 38.46 36.52 16.64
C ASP A 490 39.41 36.32 17.83
N ASN A 491 39.05 35.48 18.80
CA ASN A 491 39.84 35.20 20.01
C ASN A 491 40.72 33.92 19.88
N GLY A 492 40.91 33.38 18.68
CA GLY A 492 41.94 32.37 18.40
C GLY A 492 41.77 31.03 19.12
N LYS A 493 40.53 30.54 19.25
CA LYS A 493 40.21 29.23 19.82
C LYS A 493 39.74 28.25 18.72
N MET A 494 39.99 26.96 18.96
CA MET A 494 39.76 25.83 18.03
C MET A 494 38.44 25.89 17.27
N SER A 495 38.47 25.42 16.02
CA SER A 495 37.29 25.43 15.15
C SER A 495 36.28 24.31 15.44
N ILE A 496 35.03 24.45 14.96
CA ILE A 496 33.97 23.46 15.16
C ILE A 496 34.35 22.10 14.53
N LYS A 497 34.99 22.10 13.37
CA LYS A 497 35.54 20.86 12.77
C LYS A 497 36.70 20.25 13.57
N GLU A 498 37.54 21.05 14.25
CA GLU A 498 38.62 20.56 15.15
C GLU A 498 38.11 20.02 16.50
N ILE A 499 36.86 20.29 16.86
CA ILE A 499 36.23 19.72 18.06
C ILE A 499 35.94 18.22 17.89
N ILE A 500 35.79 17.78 16.64
CA ILE A 500 35.54 16.40 16.22
C ILE A 500 36.91 15.69 16.05
N GLN A 501 37.06 14.48 16.59
CA GLN A 501 38.36 13.78 16.55
C GLN A 501 38.56 13.02 15.23
N PRO A 502 39.81 12.80 14.78
CA PRO A 502 40.09 12.08 13.52
C PRO A 502 39.44 10.69 13.43
N ASN A 503 39.34 9.97 14.56
CA ASN A 503 38.72 8.65 14.63
C ASN A 503 37.19 8.66 14.42
N ASP A 504 36.52 9.82 14.46
CA ASP A 504 35.13 9.95 14.03
C ASP A 504 35.00 10.11 12.50
N ASN A 505 36.07 10.52 11.80
CA ASN A 505 36.05 10.83 10.36
C ASN A 505 36.32 9.64 9.43
N GLU A 506 36.88 8.52 9.90
CA GLU A 506 37.17 7.32 9.07
C GLU A 506 35.92 6.68 8.43
N ILE A 507 34.72 7.10 8.86
CA ILE A 507 33.44 6.65 8.33
C ILE A 507 32.97 7.52 7.15
N HIS A 508 33.33 8.81 7.11
CA HIS A 508 32.78 9.76 6.12
C HIS A 508 33.07 9.38 4.67
N THR A 509 34.35 9.15 4.32
CA THR A 509 34.70 8.66 2.97
C THR A 509 34.19 7.24 2.73
N SER A 510 34.36 6.35 3.71
CA SER A 510 34.08 4.93 3.48
C SER A 510 32.58 4.59 3.42
N GLU A 511 31.64 5.46 3.82
CA GLU A 511 30.21 5.22 3.59
C GLU A 511 29.67 5.81 2.29
N ILE A 512 30.26 6.89 1.76
CA ILE A 512 29.89 7.43 0.44
C ILE A 512 30.10 6.36 -0.65
N ASP A 513 31.22 5.63 -0.61
CA ASP A 513 31.53 4.51 -1.51
C ASP A 513 30.70 3.23 -1.26
N LYS A 514 29.95 3.14 -0.15
CA LYS A 514 29.05 2.00 0.15
C LYS A 514 27.59 2.30 -0.19
N LEU A 515 27.20 3.58 -0.22
CA LEU A 515 25.85 4.01 -0.58
C LEU A 515 25.52 3.82 -2.07
N THR A 516 26.54 3.60 -2.91
CA THR A 516 26.41 3.27 -4.35
C THR A 516 26.15 1.78 -4.63
N ASP A 517 26.29 0.88 -3.64
CA ASP A 517 26.18 -0.59 -3.79
C ASP A 517 25.20 -1.22 -2.77
N ASN A 518 24.07 -0.52 -2.56
CA ASN A 518 23.34 -0.55 -1.28
C ASN A 518 22.29 -1.67 -1.12
N ASP A 519 22.46 -2.81 -1.81
CA ASP A 519 21.62 -4.02 -1.61
C ASP A 519 22.42 -5.18 -0.96
N ALA A 520 23.75 -5.10 -0.96
CA ALA A 520 24.63 -6.12 -0.36
C ALA A 520 24.59 -6.13 1.19
N ILE A 521 24.14 -5.04 1.82
CA ILE A 521 24.29 -4.80 3.27
C ILE A 521 23.22 -5.52 4.11
N GLN A 522 21.97 -5.64 3.64
CA GLN A 522 20.93 -6.39 4.36
C GLN A 522 21.35 -7.87 4.57
N LYS A 523 21.91 -8.51 3.53
CA LYS A 523 22.43 -9.89 3.58
C LYS A 523 23.67 -10.05 4.48
N ARG A 524 24.42 -8.98 4.78
CA ARG A 524 25.56 -9.01 5.72
C ARG A 524 25.12 -8.83 7.19
N LYS A 525 24.18 -7.93 7.49
CA LYS A 525 23.67 -7.76 8.87
C LYS A 525 22.98 -9.04 9.40
N SER A 526 22.25 -9.79 8.56
CA SER A 526 21.59 -11.05 8.96
C SER A 526 22.55 -12.19 9.35
N LYS A 527 23.62 -12.45 8.56
CA LYS A 527 24.60 -13.51 8.88
C LYS A 527 25.37 -13.25 10.19
N LYS A 528 25.55 -12.00 10.63
CA LYS A 528 26.20 -11.69 11.91
C LYS A 528 25.30 -12.01 13.10
N TYR A 529 23.99 -11.72 13.00
CA TYR A 529 22.99 -12.04 14.03
C TYR A 529 22.84 -13.55 14.31
N MET A 530 23.00 -14.42 13.29
CA MET A 530 22.92 -15.87 13.50
C MET A 530 24.08 -16.45 14.34
N ARG A 531 25.29 -15.85 14.31
CA ARG A 531 26.43 -16.35 15.10
C ARG A 531 26.32 -16.04 16.60
N CYS A 532 25.78 -14.88 16.98
CA CYS A 532 25.60 -14.52 18.40
C CYS A 532 24.53 -15.38 19.11
N ASN A 533 23.54 -15.89 18.39
CA ASN A 533 22.40 -16.62 18.96
C ASN A 533 22.78 -18.02 19.51
N TRP A 534 23.94 -18.58 19.14
CA TRP A 534 24.43 -19.85 19.71
C TRP A 534 24.95 -19.70 21.15
N HIS A 535 25.75 -18.68 21.45
CA HIS A 535 26.26 -18.45 22.81
C HIS A 535 25.15 -18.05 23.79
N LEU A 536 24.17 -17.26 23.33
CA LEU A 536 23.05 -16.83 24.18
C LEU A 536 22.18 -18.02 24.63
N LYS A 537 21.99 -19.04 23.76
CA LYS A 537 21.23 -20.25 24.11
C LYS A 537 21.90 -21.11 25.19
N LEU A 538 23.23 -21.25 25.18
CA LEU A 538 23.94 -21.97 26.26
C LEU A 538 23.78 -21.25 27.63
N LEU A 539 23.87 -19.91 27.64
CA LEU A 539 23.65 -19.12 28.85
C LEU A 539 22.21 -19.25 29.38
N ILE A 540 21.21 -19.18 28.50
CA ILE A 540 19.79 -19.32 28.89
C ILE A 540 19.49 -20.72 29.46
N CYS A 541 19.96 -21.79 28.83
CA CYS A 541 19.79 -23.15 29.36
C CYS A 541 20.43 -23.33 30.75
N SER A 542 21.59 -22.71 30.97
CA SER A 542 22.28 -22.73 32.28
C SER A 542 21.48 -21.99 33.35
N PHE A 543 20.89 -20.84 33.00
CA PHE A 543 20.07 -20.04 33.92
C PHE A 543 18.75 -20.73 34.29
N ILE A 544 18.08 -21.37 33.33
CA ILE A 544 16.82 -22.11 33.57
C ILE A 544 17.04 -23.28 34.55
N LEU A 545 18.16 -24.02 34.40
CA LEU A 545 18.48 -25.13 35.29
C LEU A 545 18.69 -24.67 36.74
N ILE A 546 19.37 -23.53 36.94
CA ILE A 546 19.55 -22.91 38.26
C ILE A 546 18.21 -22.43 38.83
N LEU A 547 17.37 -21.79 38.00
CA LEU A 547 16.08 -21.25 38.45
C LEU A 547 15.15 -22.37 38.94
N MET A 548 15.08 -23.50 38.24
CA MET A 548 14.27 -24.65 38.64
C MET A 548 14.70 -25.28 39.97
N ILE A 549 16.01 -25.29 40.27
CA ILE A 549 16.54 -25.76 41.57
C ILE A 549 16.14 -24.81 42.71
N VAL A 550 16.19 -23.49 42.48
CA VAL A 550 15.84 -22.48 43.49
C VAL A 550 14.33 -22.46 43.79
N THR A 551 13.47 -22.61 42.77
CA THR A 551 12.01 -22.58 42.98
C THR A 551 11.44 -23.83 43.67
N GLY A 552 12.15 -24.96 43.68
CA GLY A 552 11.66 -26.22 44.22
C GLY A 552 11.61 -26.32 45.75
N ILE A 553 12.14 -25.34 46.49
CA ILE A 553 12.40 -25.46 47.94
C ILE A 553 11.40 -24.65 48.80
N PHE A 554 10.69 -23.67 48.25
CA PHE A 554 9.97 -22.65 49.04
C PHE A 554 8.43 -22.75 49.06
N THR A 555 7.83 -23.88 48.70
CA THR A 555 6.38 -24.13 48.78
C THR A 555 5.94 -24.85 50.06
N SER A 556 6.46 -24.44 51.23
CA SER A 556 5.89 -24.79 52.54
C SER A 556 6.39 -23.90 53.68
N ARG A 557 5.59 -22.87 54.07
CA ARG A 557 5.20 -22.57 55.48
C ARG A 557 4.38 -21.27 55.66
N TYR A 558 3.32 -21.40 56.47
CA TYR A 558 2.60 -20.38 57.26
C TYR A 558 1.88 -19.18 56.61
N MET A 559 0.55 -19.20 56.78
CA MET A 559 -0.31 -18.04 57.09
C MET A 559 -0.38 -17.82 58.61
N ILE A 560 -0.88 -16.65 59.07
CA ILE A 560 -1.14 -16.27 60.49
C ILE A 560 0.18 -16.02 61.27
N ARG A 561 0.46 -14.86 61.88
CA ARG A 561 -0.31 -14.17 62.96
C ARG A 561 0.10 -12.69 63.13
N GLU A 562 -0.76 -11.89 63.77
CA GLU A 562 -0.51 -10.50 64.21
C GLU A 562 0.37 -10.41 65.49
N ASN A 563 1.07 -9.28 65.68
CA ASN A 563 0.76 -8.35 66.79
C ASN A 563 1.66 -7.09 66.85
N SER A 564 1.04 -5.95 67.19
CA SER A 564 1.68 -4.71 67.68
C SER A 564 1.83 -4.70 69.20
N PRO A 565 2.71 -3.84 69.76
CA PRO A 565 2.24 -2.84 70.73
C PRO A 565 2.96 -1.46 70.54
N THR A 566 2.61 -0.33 71.17
CA THR A 566 1.92 -0.05 72.44
C THR A 566 0.93 1.14 72.43
N SER A 567 -0.02 1.07 73.37
CA SER A 567 -0.88 2.12 73.98
C SER A 567 -0.31 3.56 74.09
N SER A 568 -1.10 4.65 74.19
CA SER A 568 -2.42 4.86 74.85
C SER A 568 -3.21 6.04 74.17
N GLU A 569 -4.44 6.49 74.51
CA GLU A 569 -5.30 6.35 75.70
C GLU A 569 -6.83 6.56 75.38
N LYS A 570 -7.74 6.18 76.32
CA LYS A 570 -9.20 6.52 76.59
C LYS A 570 -10.07 7.28 75.52
N GLN A 571 -11.42 7.14 75.41
CA GLN A 571 -12.47 6.69 76.36
C GLN A 571 -13.74 6.06 75.66
N LYS A 572 -14.94 6.01 76.28
CA LYS A 572 -16.10 5.13 75.94
C LYS A 572 -17.40 5.83 75.45
N SER A 573 -18.31 5.00 74.88
CA SER A 573 -19.82 5.07 74.88
C SER A 573 -20.56 5.84 73.75
N THR A 574 -21.86 5.63 73.41
CA THR A 574 -22.79 4.44 73.42
C THR A 574 -24.12 4.77 72.66
N ILE A 575 -24.45 4.03 71.58
CA ILE A 575 -25.78 3.56 71.06
C ILE A 575 -26.98 4.54 70.76
N THR A 576 -27.69 4.30 69.63
CA THR A 576 -29.11 4.63 69.20
C THR A 576 -29.60 6.00 68.63
N SER A 577 -30.08 5.93 67.36
CA SER A 577 -31.46 6.15 66.82
C SER A 577 -32.09 7.50 66.38
N THR A 578 -33.03 7.36 65.40
CA THR A 578 -34.31 8.09 65.14
C THR A 578 -34.40 9.46 64.40
N THR A 579 -34.57 9.39 63.07
CA THR A 579 -35.72 9.87 62.24
C THR A 579 -36.39 11.28 62.38
N SER A 580 -36.61 11.96 61.23
CA SER A 580 -37.94 12.29 60.61
C SER A 580 -38.18 13.74 60.06
N SER A 581 -39.24 13.88 59.24
CA SER A 581 -39.95 15.10 58.75
C SER A 581 -39.39 15.88 57.52
N SER A 582 -40.20 16.50 56.63
CA SER A 582 -41.40 16.01 55.88
C SER A 582 -41.83 16.95 54.72
N LEU A 583 -42.57 16.41 53.75
CA LEU A 583 -43.37 17.08 52.67
C LEU A 583 -44.60 17.86 53.22
N PRO A 584 -45.53 18.49 52.42
CA PRO A 584 -45.59 18.77 50.96
C PRO A 584 -45.99 20.25 50.61
N LEU A 585 -46.27 20.63 49.33
CA LEU A 585 -47.61 21.13 48.87
C LEU A 585 -47.70 21.82 47.47
N LEU A 586 -48.98 21.96 47.07
CA LEU A 586 -49.68 22.40 45.86
C LEU A 586 -49.38 23.79 45.20
N ARG A 587 -49.56 23.81 43.86
CA ARG A 587 -50.38 24.73 43.03
C ARG A 587 -50.12 26.27 42.93
N THR A 588 -49.91 26.69 41.67
CA THR A 588 -50.50 27.86 40.95
C THR A 588 -50.05 29.33 41.14
N LYS A 589 -49.78 29.94 39.95
CA LYS A 589 -50.24 31.24 39.39
C LYS A 589 -49.39 32.53 39.55
N THR A 590 -49.24 33.18 38.37
CA THR A 590 -49.08 34.63 38.10
C THR A 590 -47.76 35.30 38.55
N ALA A 591 -47.29 36.38 37.90
CA ALA A 591 -47.96 37.32 36.99
C ALA A 591 -47.27 37.53 35.61
N LYS A 592 -47.83 38.44 34.81
CA LYS A 592 -47.55 38.77 33.39
C LYS A 592 -47.80 40.27 33.19
N ILE A 593 -47.04 40.99 32.34
CA ILE A 593 -47.31 42.35 31.80
C ILE A 593 -46.06 42.81 30.99
N THR A 594 -46.05 43.57 29.88
CA THR A 594 -46.96 43.90 28.73
C THR A 594 -46.03 44.46 27.60
N THR A 595 -46.41 44.67 26.32
CA THR A 595 -47.74 44.56 25.67
C THR A 595 -47.65 43.54 24.50
N THR A 596 -47.86 43.75 23.19
CA THR A 596 -48.43 44.84 22.36
C THR A 596 -49.14 44.19 21.16
N THR A 597 -50.33 44.67 20.78
CA THR A 597 -51.23 43.97 19.83
C THR A 597 -52.19 44.91 19.11
N ILE A 598 -52.43 44.67 17.81
CA ILE A 598 -53.56 45.16 16.98
C ILE A 598 -53.84 43.99 15.99
N THR A 599 -54.90 43.15 16.02
CA THR A 599 -56.38 43.31 15.88
C THR A 599 -56.81 43.83 14.48
N ALA A 600 -57.83 43.34 13.76
CA ALA A 600 -58.90 42.32 13.89
C ALA A 600 -59.17 41.70 12.47
N SER A 601 -59.60 40.44 12.23
CA SER A 601 -60.94 39.80 12.40
C SER A 601 -62.13 40.51 11.70
N PRO A 602 -63.19 39.82 11.16
CA PRO A 602 -63.37 38.37 10.83
C PRO A 602 -64.21 38.06 9.53
N LEU A 603 -64.62 36.77 9.37
CA LEU A 603 -65.83 36.20 8.68
C LEU A 603 -65.74 35.40 7.34
N LEU A 604 -66.52 34.29 7.31
CA LEU A 604 -67.16 33.52 6.20
C LEU A 604 -66.35 32.62 5.22
N LEU A 605 -66.51 31.29 5.39
CA LEU A 605 -67.06 30.24 4.46
C LEU A 605 -67.17 30.49 2.93
N PRO A 606 -67.24 29.45 2.04
CA PRO A 606 -66.95 27.99 2.19
C PRO A 606 -66.25 27.33 0.96
N THR A 607 -66.29 25.98 0.87
CA THR A 607 -66.07 25.09 -0.32
C THR A 607 -64.65 24.99 -0.90
N ALA A 608 -64.18 23.89 -1.49
CA ALA A 608 -64.57 22.45 -1.55
C ALA A 608 -63.38 21.67 -2.20
N THR A 609 -63.25 20.33 -2.29
CA THR A 609 -64.04 19.10 -1.95
C THR A 609 -62.99 17.97 -1.67
N THR A 610 -63.16 16.63 -1.64
CA THR A 610 -64.24 15.64 -1.88
C THR A 610 -63.84 14.33 -1.16
N THR A 611 -64.75 13.65 -0.45
CA THR A 611 -64.63 12.22 -0.07
C THR A 611 -66.00 11.59 0.20
N THR A 612 -66.33 10.51 -0.53
CA THR A 612 -67.57 9.70 -0.40
C THR A 612 -67.42 8.35 -1.12
N THR A 613 -68.06 7.22 -0.77
CA THR A 613 -68.30 6.57 0.54
C THR A 613 -68.98 5.19 0.34
N THR A 614 -68.36 4.13 0.88
CA THR A 614 -69.03 2.95 1.50
C THR A 614 -69.89 2.01 0.58
N PRO A 615 -70.70 1.01 1.07
CA PRO A 615 -70.30 -0.42 0.97
C PRO A 615 -71.42 -1.46 0.66
N LEU A 616 -71.12 -2.77 0.74
CA LEU A 616 -71.92 -3.89 1.36
C LEU A 616 -71.04 -5.19 1.30
N SER A 617 -70.87 -5.98 2.39
CA SER A 617 -71.63 -7.19 2.84
C SER A 617 -71.63 -8.39 1.85
N THR A 618 -71.68 -9.68 2.25
CA THR A 618 -72.17 -10.31 3.50
C THR A 618 -71.66 -11.78 3.64
N THR A 619 -71.38 -12.27 4.88
CA THR A 619 -71.63 -13.64 5.47
C THR A 619 -71.35 -14.97 4.68
N THR A 620 -71.05 -16.17 5.25
CA THR A 620 -71.02 -16.70 6.64
C THR A 620 -70.13 -17.95 6.83
N THR A 621 -69.75 -18.19 8.09
CA THR A 621 -69.23 -19.41 8.80
C THR A 621 -69.52 -20.83 8.27
N THR A 622 -68.61 -21.79 8.54
CA THR A 622 -68.77 -22.88 9.57
C THR A 622 -67.53 -23.81 9.70
N LYS A 623 -67.44 -24.58 10.80
CA LYS A 623 -66.52 -25.73 11.03
C LYS A 623 -67.34 -27.03 11.04
N ILE A 624 -66.81 -28.16 10.55
CA ILE A 624 -67.25 -29.54 10.89
C ILE A 624 -66.17 -30.59 10.48
N LYS A 625 -66.27 -31.81 11.04
CA LYS A 625 -65.47 -33.05 10.86
C LYS A 625 -66.48 -34.22 11.04
N PRO A 626 -66.41 -35.45 10.44
CA PRO A 626 -65.23 -36.19 9.95
C PRO A 626 -65.46 -37.04 8.65
N LEU A 627 -64.69 -38.15 8.51
CA LEU A 627 -64.75 -39.29 7.56
C LEU A 627 -66.15 -40.00 7.47
N PRO A 628 -66.44 -40.89 6.49
CA PRO A 628 -65.68 -42.08 6.00
C PRO A 628 -65.41 -42.06 4.46
N THR A 629 -64.92 -43.06 3.70
CA THR A 629 -64.72 -44.55 3.79
C THR A 629 -63.34 -44.95 3.20
N ALA A 630 -62.60 -45.93 3.75
CA ALA A 630 -62.49 -47.36 3.36
C ALA A 630 -62.22 -47.63 1.84
N THR A 631 -61.27 -48.48 1.42
CA THR A 631 -60.99 -49.87 1.88
C THR A 631 -59.50 -50.30 1.95
N THR A 632 -59.14 -51.01 3.05
CA THR A 632 -58.37 -52.30 3.21
C THR A 632 -57.25 -52.71 2.20
N THR A 633 -56.15 -53.40 2.54
CA THR A 633 -55.88 -54.53 3.49
C THR A 633 -54.40 -54.53 4.01
N THR A 634 -54.09 -54.62 5.31
CA THR A 634 -53.60 -55.80 6.11
C THR A 634 -52.31 -56.52 5.59
N THR A 635 -51.29 -56.94 6.38
CA THR A 635 -51.09 -57.02 7.86
C THR A 635 -49.61 -57.16 8.31
N THR A 636 -49.39 -56.95 9.63
CA THR A 636 -48.24 -57.19 10.56
C THR A 636 -47.64 -58.62 10.61
N PRO A 637 -46.58 -58.99 11.43
CA PRO A 637 -45.87 -58.27 12.53
C PRO A 637 -44.30 -58.40 12.61
N LEU A 638 -43.74 -57.84 13.70
CA LEU A 638 -42.39 -58.04 14.30
C LEU A 638 -42.15 -59.50 14.82
N PRO A 639 -40.93 -59.96 15.22
CA PRO A 639 -40.18 -59.42 16.38
C PRO A 639 -38.62 -59.58 16.51
N ILE A 640 -38.16 -59.03 17.63
CA ILE A 640 -36.84 -59.02 18.31
C ILE A 640 -36.11 -60.37 18.44
N ALA A 641 -34.77 -60.35 18.41
CA ALA A 641 -33.90 -61.29 19.15
C ALA A 641 -32.53 -60.67 19.50
N THR A 642 -31.90 -61.14 20.60
CA THR A 642 -30.58 -60.71 21.12
C THR A 642 -29.72 -61.91 21.48
N THR A 643 -28.39 -61.85 21.29
CA THR A 643 -27.44 -62.72 22.03
C THR A 643 -26.03 -62.14 22.11
N THR A 644 -25.38 -62.42 23.24
CA THR A 644 -23.94 -62.24 23.52
C THR A 644 -23.31 -63.59 23.84
N THR A 645 -22.04 -63.83 23.49
CA THR A 645 -21.06 -64.54 24.36
C THR A 645 -19.62 -64.45 23.85
N THR A 646 -18.68 -64.77 24.74
CA THR A 646 -17.23 -64.53 24.68
C THR A 646 -16.39 -65.81 24.51
N THR A 647 -15.10 -65.65 24.15
CA THR A 647 -13.96 -66.57 24.41
C THR A 647 -13.97 -67.95 23.69
N THR A 648 -12.87 -68.71 23.52
CA THR A 648 -11.52 -68.76 24.15
C THR A 648 -10.36 -69.00 23.15
N LEU A 649 -9.10 -68.89 23.61
CA LEU A 649 -7.88 -69.55 23.05
C LEU A 649 -7.81 -71.03 23.57
N PRO A 650 -6.84 -71.95 23.23
CA PRO A 650 -5.39 -71.71 23.04
C PRO A 650 -4.57 -72.67 22.08
N SER A 651 -3.26 -72.38 21.92
CA SER A 651 -2.05 -73.28 21.96
C SER A 651 -2.04 -74.71 21.35
N THR A 652 -0.97 -75.30 20.77
CA THR A 652 0.46 -74.93 20.57
C THR A 652 1.28 -75.98 19.77
N LYS A 653 2.50 -75.59 19.28
CA LYS A 653 3.75 -76.41 19.12
C LYS A 653 3.77 -77.48 18.00
N THR A 654 4.89 -77.97 17.44
CA THR A 654 6.39 -77.80 17.59
C THR A 654 7.05 -78.43 16.33
N ASN A 655 8.33 -78.28 15.94
CA ASN A 655 9.43 -77.31 16.12
C ASN A 655 10.58 -77.68 15.13
N GLU A 656 11.64 -76.83 15.05
CA GLU A 656 12.97 -76.98 14.39
C GLU A 656 13.22 -75.99 13.22
N THR A 657 14.41 -75.41 13.03
CA THR A 657 15.66 -75.38 13.83
C THR A 657 16.28 -73.95 13.83
N THR A 658 17.31 -73.69 14.65
CA THR A 658 17.80 -72.33 14.96
C THR A 658 19.00 -71.84 14.14
N THR A 659 19.01 -70.56 13.78
CA THR A 659 20.15 -69.63 14.02
C THR A 659 19.73 -68.16 13.80
N THR A 660 20.46 -67.21 14.38
CA THR A 660 20.06 -65.80 14.48
C THR A 660 21.13 -64.83 14.00
N THR A 661 20.78 -63.87 13.14
CA THR A 661 21.12 -62.44 13.34
C THR A 661 20.35 -61.50 12.41
N THR A 662 20.11 -60.30 12.93
CA THR A 662 19.52 -59.09 12.32
C THR A 662 19.63 -58.93 10.80
N THR A 663 18.48 -58.91 10.11
CA THR A 663 18.33 -58.32 8.76
C THR A 663 17.67 -56.94 8.84
N LYS A 664 18.20 -55.96 8.09
CA LYS A 664 17.53 -54.66 7.88
C LYS A 664 16.46 -54.83 6.79
N THR A 665 15.23 -54.40 7.06
CA THR A 665 14.18 -54.33 6.04
C THR A 665 13.85 -52.86 5.74
N THR A 666 13.99 -52.46 4.49
CA THR A 666 13.96 -51.04 4.08
C THR A 666 12.56 -50.45 4.17
N VAL A 667 12.34 -49.48 5.06
CA VAL A 667 11.15 -48.64 5.04
C VAL A 667 11.19 -47.78 3.78
N LYS A 668 10.19 -47.92 2.89
CA LYS A 668 9.98 -46.96 1.80
C LYS A 668 9.46 -45.66 2.39
N THR A 669 10.35 -44.69 2.59
CA THR A 669 9.97 -43.31 2.88
C THR A 669 9.27 -42.74 1.66
N THR A 670 7.93 -42.69 1.69
CA THR A 670 7.15 -41.93 0.70
C THR A 670 7.40 -40.45 0.95
N THR A 671 8.29 -39.85 0.18
CA THR A 671 8.57 -38.40 0.23
C THR A 671 7.32 -37.65 -0.19
N ILE A 672 6.57 -37.13 0.79
CA ILE A 672 5.50 -36.17 0.54
C ILE A 672 6.20 -34.87 0.11
N THR A 673 6.10 -34.55 -1.18
CA THR A 673 6.48 -33.23 -1.71
C THR A 673 5.55 -32.20 -1.09
N ALA A 674 6.07 -31.45 -0.10
CA ALA A 674 5.37 -30.30 0.44
C ALA A 674 5.25 -29.24 -0.66
N THR A 675 4.05 -29.07 -1.22
CA THR A 675 3.70 -27.89 -2.00
C THR A 675 3.92 -26.65 -1.13
N MET A 676 4.70 -25.70 -1.62
CA MET A 676 4.85 -24.40 -0.96
C MET A 676 3.45 -23.78 -0.80
N PRO A 677 3.10 -23.22 0.38
CA PRO A 677 1.78 -22.65 0.59
C PRO A 677 1.54 -21.51 -0.38
N THR A 678 0.31 -21.42 -0.92
CA THR A 678 -0.07 -20.28 -1.75
C THR A 678 -0.11 -19.01 -0.90
N ALA A 679 0.12 -17.84 -1.51
CA ALA A 679 -0.01 -16.57 -0.81
C ALA A 679 -1.48 -16.29 -0.43
N LEU A 680 -1.72 -15.27 0.41
CA LEU A 680 -3.08 -14.79 0.70
C LEU A 680 -3.72 -14.15 -0.54
N SER A 681 -4.97 -14.49 -0.85
CA SER A 681 -5.71 -13.92 -2.00
C SER A 681 -6.52 -12.67 -1.67
N PHE A 682 -6.59 -12.27 -0.39
CA PHE A 682 -7.38 -11.15 0.13
C PHE A 682 -6.51 -10.17 0.93
N ASN A 683 -7.00 -8.94 1.09
CA ASN A 683 -6.30 -7.91 1.86
C ASN A 683 -6.45 -8.16 3.37
N GLN A 684 -5.32 -8.26 4.07
CA GLN A 684 -5.26 -8.35 5.54
C GLN A 684 -4.38 -7.22 6.10
N PRO A 685 -4.87 -5.96 6.15
CA PRO A 685 -4.15 -4.83 6.73
C PRO A 685 -3.87 -5.01 8.23
N LYS A 686 -2.91 -4.25 8.77
CA LYS A 686 -2.54 -4.22 10.19
C LYS A 686 -2.99 -2.91 10.83
N PHE A 687 -3.87 -2.95 11.84
CA PHE A 687 -4.44 -1.75 12.45
C PHE A 687 -4.00 -1.53 13.89
N CYS A 688 -3.62 -0.29 14.22
CA CYS A 688 -3.33 0.09 15.61
C CYS A 688 -4.56 -0.13 16.54
N PRO A 689 -4.38 -0.30 17.87
CA PRO A 689 -5.48 -0.45 18.82
C PRO A 689 -6.46 0.73 18.85
N THR A 690 -6.02 1.92 18.46
CA THR A 690 -6.81 3.15 18.41
C THR A 690 -7.56 3.36 17.08
N ALA A 691 -7.23 2.63 16.02
CA ALA A 691 -7.71 2.86 14.65
C ALA A 691 -9.24 2.84 14.52
N ASP A 692 -9.71 3.78 13.70
CA ASP A 692 -11.08 4.18 13.43
C ASP A 692 -11.22 4.63 11.96
N TRP A 693 -12.46 4.72 11.47
CA TRP A 693 -12.79 5.06 10.09
C TRP A 693 -13.68 6.31 10.04
N ASN A 694 -13.75 6.96 8.89
CA ASN A 694 -14.70 8.05 8.67
C ASN A 694 -16.11 7.49 8.90
N PRO A 695 -16.92 8.02 9.84
CA PRO A 695 -18.25 7.47 10.10
C PRO A 695 -19.21 7.68 8.92
N PHE A 696 -18.90 8.58 7.97
CA PHE A 696 -19.67 8.80 6.75
C PHE A 696 -19.09 7.98 5.60
N GLY A 697 -19.86 7.01 5.12
CA GLY A 697 -19.50 6.16 3.99
C GLY A 697 -19.75 6.82 2.63
N ILE A 698 -18.86 6.56 1.69
CA ILE A 698 -19.01 6.88 0.27
C ILE A 698 -19.73 5.69 -0.38
N THR A 699 -20.82 5.94 -1.12
CA THR A 699 -21.48 4.87 -1.90
C THR A 699 -20.61 4.54 -3.12
N PHE A 700 -19.90 3.41 -3.06
CA PHE A 700 -19.03 2.93 -4.13
C PHE A 700 -19.84 2.38 -5.31
N ALA A 701 -20.88 1.61 -5.02
CA ALA A 701 -21.81 1.09 -6.03
C ALA A 701 -23.24 1.11 -5.49
N ASN A 702 -24.20 1.50 -6.33
CA ASN A 702 -25.62 1.62 -5.96
C ASN A 702 -26.48 0.56 -6.69
N GLN A 703 -27.78 0.54 -6.39
CA GLN A 703 -28.76 -0.42 -6.91
C GLN A 703 -28.75 -0.56 -8.44
N ALA A 704 -28.49 0.49 -9.22
CA ALA A 704 -28.44 0.40 -10.68
C ALA A 704 -27.28 -0.50 -11.16
N THR A 705 -26.17 -0.47 -10.43
CA THR A 705 -24.98 -1.28 -10.66
C THR A 705 -25.15 -2.69 -10.08
N VAL A 706 -25.27 -2.83 -8.75
CA VAL A 706 -25.26 -4.14 -8.05
C VAL A 706 -26.61 -4.86 -8.01
N GLY A 707 -27.71 -4.21 -8.41
CA GLY A 707 -29.06 -4.74 -8.31
C GLY A 707 -29.65 -4.62 -6.90
N LYS A 708 -30.90 -5.05 -6.73
CA LYS A 708 -31.53 -5.19 -5.41
C LYS A 708 -30.95 -6.34 -4.60
N ASP A 709 -30.95 -6.15 -3.28
CA ASP A 709 -30.46 -7.09 -2.26
C ASP A 709 -29.21 -7.89 -2.69
N PRO A 710 -28.09 -7.22 -3.00
CA PRO A 710 -26.85 -7.90 -3.36
C PRO A 710 -26.34 -8.73 -2.17
N THR A 711 -25.95 -9.98 -2.43
CA THR A 711 -25.67 -10.99 -1.40
C THR A 711 -24.21 -11.09 -0.98
N ALA A 712 -23.31 -10.98 -1.95
CA ALA A 712 -21.89 -11.28 -1.76
C ALA A 712 -21.00 -10.40 -2.62
N PHE A 713 -19.85 -10.04 -2.05
CA PHE A 713 -18.74 -9.42 -2.74
C PHE A 713 -17.42 -9.87 -2.10
N PHE A 714 -16.32 -9.71 -2.83
CA PHE A 714 -14.96 -10.04 -2.42
C PHE A 714 -13.99 -8.98 -2.96
N ILE A 715 -12.89 -8.72 -2.25
CA ILE A 715 -11.80 -7.87 -2.73
C ILE A 715 -10.52 -8.70 -2.67
N ASN A 716 -9.83 -8.85 -3.81
CA ASN A 716 -8.58 -9.61 -3.86
C ASN A 716 -7.38 -8.76 -3.37
N LYS A 717 -6.23 -9.41 -3.21
CA LYS A 717 -4.95 -8.80 -2.82
C LYS A 717 -4.46 -7.64 -3.71
N ASN A 718 -5.05 -7.46 -4.90
CA ASN A 718 -4.73 -6.40 -5.87
C ASN A 718 -5.76 -5.26 -5.84
N ASN A 719 -6.65 -5.22 -4.83
CA ASN A 719 -7.81 -4.33 -4.73
C ASN A 719 -8.89 -4.53 -5.82
N THR A 720 -8.84 -5.59 -6.65
CA THR A 720 -9.92 -5.91 -7.59
C THR A 720 -11.16 -6.31 -6.81
N ILE A 721 -12.28 -5.64 -7.08
CA ILE A 721 -13.56 -5.87 -6.40
C ILE A 721 -14.44 -6.76 -7.29
N TYR A 722 -15.03 -7.80 -6.70
CA TYR A 722 -15.95 -8.74 -7.36
C TYR A 722 -17.28 -8.74 -6.61
N ALA A 723 -18.42 -8.50 -7.28
CA ALA A 723 -19.74 -8.52 -6.63
C ALA A 723 -20.79 -9.31 -7.43
N VAL A 724 -21.74 -9.92 -6.72
CA VAL A 724 -22.81 -10.75 -7.27
C VAL A 724 -24.08 -9.93 -7.49
N ASN A 725 -24.45 -9.67 -8.75
CA ASN A 725 -25.75 -9.10 -9.11
C ASN A 725 -26.76 -10.23 -9.37
N ARG A 726 -27.71 -10.42 -8.45
CA ARG A 726 -28.72 -11.49 -8.53
C ARG A 726 -29.81 -11.22 -9.56
N GLU A 727 -30.28 -9.99 -9.72
CA GLU A 727 -31.33 -9.63 -10.69
C GLU A 727 -30.86 -9.89 -12.15
N LYS A 728 -29.60 -9.61 -12.46
CA LYS A 728 -29.03 -9.76 -13.82
C LYS A 728 -28.29 -11.09 -14.05
N LYS A 729 -28.12 -11.94 -13.01
CA LYS A 729 -27.30 -13.16 -13.03
C LYS A 729 -25.87 -12.91 -13.52
N GLN A 730 -25.21 -11.93 -12.92
CA GLN A 730 -23.91 -11.43 -13.32
C GLN A 730 -22.93 -11.35 -12.15
N ILE A 731 -21.66 -11.66 -12.41
CA ILE A 731 -20.54 -11.25 -11.56
C ILE A 731 -19.97 -9.97 -12.16
N LEU A 732 -19.94 -8.92 -11.35
CA LEU A 732 -19.43 -7.59 -11.69
C LEU A 732 -18.00 -7.47 -11.14
N ILE A 733 -17.07 -6.99 -11.96
CA ILE A 733 -15.65 -6.90 -11.60
C ILE A 733 -15.14 -5.49 -11.87
N TRP A 734 -14.60 -4.83 -10.85
CA TRP A 734 -13.94 -3.52 -10.94
C TRP A 734 -12.43 -3.71 -10.75
N THR A 735 -11.66 -3.29 -11.74
CA THR A 735 -10.19 -3.14 -11.66
C THR A 735 -9.81 -1.65 -11.63
N ASN A 736 -8.56 -1.36 -11.30
CA ASN A 736 -7.90 -0.06 -11.53
C ASN A 736 -8.69 1.14 -10.96
N ASN A 737 -9.34 0.96 -9.81
CA ASN A 737 -10.17 1.96 -9.11
C ASN A 737 -11.32 2.56 -9.93
N SER A 738 -11.78 1.90 -11.00
CA SER A 738 -12.90 2.34 -11.82
C SER A 738 -14.20 2.47 -11.01
N ILE A 739 -15.04 3.43 -11.38
CA ILE A 739 -16.38 3.63 -10.80
C ILE A 739 -17.37 2.56 -11.32
N ASN A 740 -17.17 2.11 -12.57
CA ASN A 740 -18.02 1.14 -13.24
C ASN A 740 -17.34 -0.25 -13.29
N PRO A 741 -18.11 -1.35 -13.31
CA PRO A 741 -17.53 -2.69 -13.42
C PRO A 741 -16.95 -2.90 -14.83
N ASN A 742 -15.62 -2.87 -14.94
CA ASN A 742 -14.86 -3.01 -16.18
C ASN A 742 -15.08 -4.37 -16.87
N LYS A 743 -15.51 -5.40 -16.13
CA LYS A 743 -15.89 -6.71 -16.68
C LYS A 743 -17.18 -7.22 -16.06
N ILE A 744 -18.09 -7.69 -16.92
CA ILE A 744 -19.39 -8.25 -16.54
C ILE A 744 -19.44 -9.69 -17.04
N THR A 745 -19.42 -10.64 -16.11
CA THR A 745 -19.41 -12.08 -16.40
C THR A 745 -20.81 -12.67 -16.19
N PHE A 746 -21.40 -13.26 -17.23
CA PHE A 746 -22.66 -14.00 -17.13
C PHE A 746 -22.43 -15.40 -16.53
N ALA A 747 -22.51 -15.51 -15.20
CA ALA A 747 -22.55 -16.80 -14.52
C ALA A 747 -24.02 -17.18 -14.27
N ASN A 748 -24.47 -18.29 -14.86
CA ASN A 748 -25.89 -18.68 -14.85
C ASN A 748 -26.31 -19.29 -13.49
N PHE A 749 -26.32 -18.45 -12.45
CA PHE A 749 -26.73 -18.81 -11.10
C PHE A 749 -28.18 -18.43 -10.81
N PHE A 750 -28.78 -19.14 -9.85
CA PHE A 750 -30.20 -18.99 -9.50
C PHE A 750 -30.38 -18.19 -8.20
N ASP A 751 -29.61 -18.53 -7.16
CA ASP A 751 -29.51 -17.75 -5.92
C ASP A 751 -28.08 -17.86 -5.36
N SER A 752 -27.17 -17.03 -5.88
CA SER A 752 -25.79 -17.01 -5.38
C SER A 752 -25.68 -16.14 -4.13
N ALA A 753 -25.34 -16.78 -3.00
CA ALA A 753 -25.19 -16.14 -1.71
C ALA A 753 -23.72 -15.99 -1.24
N SER A 754 -22.75 -16.38 -2.07
CA SER A 754 -21.32 -16.33 -1.74
C SER A 754 -20.42 -16.34 -2.97
N ILE A 755 -19.30 -15.61 -2.87
CA ILE A 755 -18.22 -15.53 -3.86
C ILE A 755 -16.87 -15.49 -3.14
N PHE A 756 -15.84 -16.12 -3.70
CA PHE A 756 -14.46 -16.05 -3.26
C PHE A 756 -13.53 -16.08 -4.48
N VAL A 757 -12.37 -15.43 -4.43
CA VAL A 757 -11.40 -15.43 -5.53
C VAL A 757 -10.02 -15.84 -4.99
N THR A 758 -9.36 -16.77 -5.70
CA THR A 758 -8.01 -17.24 -5.31
C THR A 758 -6.93 -16.32 -5.86
N ASN A 759 -5.67 -16.63 -5.55
CA ASN A 759 -4.53 -15.82 -5.98
C ASN A 759 -4.22 -15.84 -7.48
N ASN A 760 -4.89 -16.72 -8.23
CA ASN A 760 -4.78 -16.86 -9.68
C ASN A 760 -6.00 -16.24 -10.40
N ASP A 761 -6.77 -15.41 -9.69
CA ASP A 761 -8.05 -14.82 -10.09
C ASP A 761 -9.13 -15.83 -10.54
N ASP A 762 -9.03 -17.09 -10.09
CA ASP A 762 -10.10 -18.07 -10.21
C ASP A 762 -11.30 -17.66 -9.34
N ILE A 763 -12.46 -17.48 -9.96
CA ILE A 763 -13.69 -17.06 -9.27
C ILE A 763 -14.50 -18.29 -8.86
N TYR A 764 -14.72 -18.46 -7.56
CA TYR A 764 -15.56 -19.51 -6.96
C TYR A 764 -16.87 -18.91 -6.45
N TYR A 765 -18.01 -19.58 -6.70
CA TYR A 765 -19.33 -19.09 -6.27
C TYR A 765 -20.31 -20.24 -5.97
N GLY A 766 -21.20 -20.02 -5.00
CA GLY A 766 -22.33 -20.93 -4.72
C GLY A 766 -23.49 -20.71 -5.70
N ASN A 767 -24.15 -21.78 -6.18
CA ASN A 767 -25.29 -21.70 -7.11
C ASN A 767 -26.62 -22.13 -6.47
N GLY A 768 -26.90 -21.62 -5.26
CA GLY A 768 -28.19 -21.72 -4.59
C GLY A 768 -28.67 -23.15 -4.26
N LYS A 769 -29.90 -23.20 -3.74
CA LYS A 769 -30.54 -24.45 -3.29
C LYS A 769 -30.98 -25.37 -4.44
N GLU A 770 -31.37 -24.81 -5.59
CA GLU A 770 -31.97 -25.60 -6.68
C GLU A 770 -30.94 -26.40 -7.50
N ASN A 771 -29.72 -25.89 -7.65
CA ASN A 771 -28.63 -26.62 -8.32
C ASN A 771 -27.73 -27.39 -7.34
N GLY A 772 -27.74 -27.05 -6.05
CA GLY A 772 -27.03 -27.80 -4.99
C GLY A 772 -25.50 -27.89 -5.18
N ARG A 773 -24.87 -26.85 -5.75
CA ARG A 773 -23.44 -26.90 -6.14
C ARG A 773 -22.68 -25.59 -5.92
N VAL A 774 -21.41 -25.73 -5.54
CA VAL A 774 -20.39 -24.67 -5.72
C VAL A 774 -19.69 -24.90 -7.07
N TYR A 775 -19.41 -23.80 -7.77
CA TYR A 775 -18.74 -23.78 -9.06
C TYR A 775 -17.45 -22.94 -9.01
N LYS A 776 -16.43 -23.36 -9.76
CA LYS A 776 -15.34 -22.48 -10.22
C LYS A 776 -15.68 -22.03 -11.64
N TRP A 777 -15.70 -20.72 -11.88
CA TRP A 777 -15.75 -20.16 -13.23
C TRP A 777 -14.35 -20.19 -13.86
N ILE A 778 -14.29 -20.48 -15.15
CA ILE A 778 -13.06 -20.51 -15.95
C ILE A 778 -13.14 -19.40 -17.00
N SER A 779 -12.15 -18.51 -16.98
CA SER A 779 -12.20 -17.21 -17.65
C SER A 779 -12.00 -17.23 -19.16
N ASN A 780 -11.28 -18.23 -19.68
CA ASN A 780 -10.99 -18.37 -21.12
C ASN A 780 -12.12 -19.07 -21.90
N THR A 781 -12.78 -20.06 -21.29
CA THR A 781 -13.93 -20.79 -21.87
C THR A 781 -15.27 -20.14 -21.54
N ASN A 782 -15.31 -19.20 -20.59
CA ASN A 782 -16.53 -18.67 -19.96
C ASN A 782 -17.48 -19.78 -19.46
N THR A 783 -16.92 -20.91 -18.99
CA THR A 783 -17.69 -22.04 -18.46
C THR A 783 -17.45 -22.22 -16.96
N SER A 784 -18.40 -22.85 -16.27
CA SER A 784 -18.32 -23.10 -14.83
C SER A 784 -18.21 -24.59 -14.55
N ILE A 785 -17.10 -25.02 -13.93
CA ILE A 785 -16.90 -26.40 -13.49
C ILE A 785 -17.42 -26.60 -12.06
N HIS A 786 -18.02 -27.76 -11.81
CA HIS A 786 -18.58 -28.13 -10.51
C HIS A 786 -17.45 -28.55 -9.55
N VAL A 787 -17.36 -27.90 -8.39
CA VAL A 787 -16.26 -28.13 -7.41
C VAL A 787 -16.74 -28.54 -6.01
N MET A 788 -18.03 -28.46 -5.68
CA MET A 788 -18.55 -29.03 -4.43
C MET A 788 -20.04 -29.34 -4.55
N ASN A 789 -20.50 -30.44 -3.96
CA ASN A 789 -21.93 -30.69 -3.72
C ASN A 789 -22.34 -30.00 -2.41
N ILE A 790 -23.46 -29.29 -2.41
CA ILE A 790 -24.04 -28.61 -1.24
C ILE A 790 -25.54 -28.88 -1.21
N TYR A 791 -26.10 -29.12 -0.02
CA TYR A 791 -27.52 -29.47 0.15
C TYR A 791 -28.38 -28.28 0.62
N SER A 792 -27.71 -27.19 1.00
CA SER A 792 -28.22 -25.86 1.31
C SER A 792 -27.56 -24.82 0.39
N SER A 793 -28.17 -23.64 0.23
CA SER A 793 -27.45 -22.45 -0.26
C SER A 793 -26.20 -22.19 0.61
N CYS A 794 -25.09 -21.84 -0.04
CA CYS A 794 -23.81 -21.54 0.61
C CYS A 794 -23.72 -20.04 0.91
N TYR A 795 -23.73 -19.66 2.19
CA TYR A 795 -23.76 -18.24 2.63
C TYR A 795 -22.39 -17.65 3.00
N GLY A 796 -21.38 -18.51 3.13
CA GLY A 796 -19.99 -18.12 3.33
C GLY A 796 -19.12 -19.12 2.58
N LEU A 797 -18.21 -18.62 1.76
CA LEU A 797 -17.31 -19.41 0.92
C LEU A 797 -15.88 -18.88 1.13
N PHE A 798 -14.94 -19.77 1.37
CA PHE A 798 -13.55 -19.42 1.65
C PHE A 798 -12.62 -20.50 1.09
N ILE A 799 -11.43 -20.13 0.61
CA ILE A 799 -10.38 -21.08 0.24
C ILE A 799 -9.12 -20.74 1.03
N ASP A 800 -8.56 -21.70 1.75
CA ASP A 800 -7.31 -21.52 2.49
C ASP A 800 -6.06 -21.66 1.61
N ILE A 801 -4.89 -21.35 2.17
CA ILE A 801 -3.59 -21.39 1.47
C ILE A 801 -3.15 -22.79 1.00
N ASN A 802 -3.88 -23.85 1.40
CA ASN A 802 -3.65 -25.25 1.02
C ASN A 802 -4.68 -25.76 -0.03
N ASP A 803 -5.43 -24.86 -0.67
CA ASP A 803 -6.53 -25.16 -1.60
C ASP A 803 -7.67 -26.00 -0.97
N THR A 804 -7.95 -25.79 0.32
CA THR A 804 -9.16 -26.33 0.95
C THR A 804 -10.30 -25.33 0.81
N LEU A 805 -11.35 -25.73 0.08
CA LEU A 805 -12.60 -25.00 -0.08
C LEU A 805 -13.52 -25.27 1.12
N TYR A 806 -13.97 -24.21 1.78
CA TYR A 806 -14.95 -24.23 2.87
C TYR A 806 -16.27 -23.60 2.40
N CYS A 807 -17.39 -24.20 2.80
CA CYS A 807 -18.74 -23.71 2.54
C CYS A 807 -19.61 -23.76 3.80
N SER A 808 -20.24 -22.63 4.13
CA SER A 808 -21.22 -22.50 5.20
C SER A 808 -22.63 -22.83 4.71
N MET A 809 -23.15 -23.99 5.12
CA MET A 809 -24.47 -24.50 4.73
C MET A 809 -25.52 -24.09 5.76
N MET A 810 -26.07 -22.89 5.57
CA MET A 810 -26.93 -22.23 6.56
C MET A 810 -28.10 -23.10 7.02
N THR A 811 -28.92 -23.66 6.12
CA THR A 811 -30.11 -24.44 6.55
C THR A 811 -29.78 -25.81 7.13
N ASP A 812 -28.56 -26.28 6.91
CA ASP A 812 -28.10 -27.61 7.31
C ASP A 812 -27.27 -27.55 8.61
N HIS A 813 -27.06 -26.35 9.18
CA HIS A 813 -26.42 -26.14 10.48
C HIS A 813 -24.96 -26.65 10.56
N VAL A 814 -24.23 -26.58 9.43
CA VAL A 814 -22.90 -27.16 9.27
C VAL A 814 -22.01 -26.32 8.34
N ILE A 815 -20.71 -26.30 8.64
CA ILE A 815 -19.66 -25.87 7.72
C ILE A 815 -19.05 -27.12 7.11
N MET A 816 -19.06 -27.25 5.79
CA MET A 816 -18.42 -28.33 5.05
C MET A 816 -17.09 -27.85 4.45
N LYS A 817 -16.12 -28.76 4.31
CA LYS A 817 -14.86 -28.52 3.61
C LYS A 817 -14.51 -29.63 2.61
N ARG A 818 -13.86 -29.27 1.51
CA ARG A 818 -13.27 -30.18 0.52
C ARG A 818 -11.86 -29.68 0.17
N TRP A 819 -10.89 -30.57 0.09
CA TRP A 819 -9.61 -30.27 -0.57
C TRP A 819 -9.79 -30.31 -2.10
N LEU A 820 -9.45 -29.22 -2.79
CA LEU A 820 -9.74 -29.08 -4.23
C LEU A 820 -8.96 -30.08 -5.09
N ASN A 821 -7.77 -30.48 -4.64
CA ASN A 821 -6.90 -31.46 -5.31
C ASN A 821 -7.35 -32.93 -5.12
N ASP A 822 -8.36 -33.23 -4.28
CA ASP A 822 -8.97 -34.58 -4.24
C ASP A 822 -9.84 -34.83 -5.48
N THR A 823 -9.44 -35.79 -6.31
CA THR A 823 -10.20 -36.19 -7.50
C THR A 823 -11.52 -36.89 -7.20
N LYS A 824 -11.74 -37.37 -5.97
CA LYS A 824 -12.96 -38.09 -5.56
C LYS A 824 -14.11 -37.18 -5.12
N MET A 825 -13.89 -35.87 -5.11
CA MET A 825 -14.84 -34.83 -4.68
C MET A 825 -15.36 -35.00 -3.24
N ILE A 826 -14.61 -35.68 -2.37
CA ILE A 826 -15.06 -35.99 -1.01
C ILE A 826 -15.15 -34.71 -0.19
N SER A 827 -16.33 -34.46 0.39
CA SER A 827 -16.61 -33.33 1.26
C SER A 827 -16.77 -33.83 2.70
N THR A 828 -16.20 -33.12 3.66
CA THR A 828 -16.15 -33.50 5.08
C THR A 828 -16.68 -32.36 5.95
N THR A 829 -17.15 -32.66 7.17
CA THR A 829 -17.52 -31.64 8.15
C THR A 829 -16.28 -30.87 8.61
N ALA A 830 -16.36 -29.55 8.63
CA ALA A 830 -15.38 -28.67 9.27
C ALA A 830 -15.85 -28.23 10.67
N ALA A 831 -17.12 -27.84 10.82
CA ALA A 831 -17.71 -27.43 12.10
C ALA A 831 -19.23 -27.62 12.08
N GLY A 832 -19.84 -27.92 13.24
CA GLY A 832 -21.28 -28.15 13.37
C GLY A 832 -21.71 -29.57 12.99
N ILE A 833 -22.44 -30.26 13.87
CA ILE A 833 -22.86 -31.67 13.68
C ILE A 833 -24.12 -31.86 12.80
N GLY A 834 -24.49 -30.88 11.96
CA GLY A 834 -25.69 -30.95 11.11
C GLY A 834 -27.03 -30.85 11.86
N ILE A 835 -27.00 -30.53 13.15
CA ILE A 835 -28.18 -30.45 14.03
C ILE A 835 -28.26 -29.04 14.62
N ARG A 836 -29.42 -28.40 14.45
CA ARG A 836 -29.70 -27.08 15.04
C ARG A 836 -29.54 -27.11 16.55
N GLY A 837 -28.75 -26.20 17.10
CA GLY A 837 -28.53 -26.13 18.55
C GLY A 837 -27.52 -25.07 18.93
N ASN A 838 -27.14 -25.06 20.21
CA ASN A 838 -26.31 -24.00 20.80
C ASN A 838 -25.14 -24.52 21.66
N ALA A 839 -24.85 -25.81 21.60
CA ALA A 839 -23.63 -26.39 22.17
C ALA A 839 -22.36 -25.86 21.46
N SER A 840 -21.19 -26.28 21.93
CA SER A 840 -19.88 -26.01 21.29
C SER A 840 -19.79 -26.60 19.88
N ASN A 841 -20.30 -27.81 19.68
CA ASN A 841 -20.29 -28.54 18.41
C ASN A 841 -21.57 -28.36 17.56
N GLN A 842 -22.47 -27.45 17.94
CA GLN A 842 -23.74 -27.17 17.24
C GLN A 842 -23.79 -25.71 16.77
N LEU A 843 -24.48 -25.49 15.64
CA LEU A 843 -24.69 -24.17 15.03
C LEU A 843 -26.20 -23.95 14.78
N TYR A 844 -26.59 -22.69 14.62
CA TYR A 844 -27.93 -22.30 14.20
C TYR A 844 -27.84 -21.25 13.09
N TYR A 845 -28.07 -21.68 11.85
CA TYR A 845 -28.01 -20.84 10.65
C TYR A 845 -26.67 -20.09 10.55
N PRO A 846 -25.53 -20.80 10.47
CA PRO A 846 -24.25 -20.16 10.24
C PRO A 846 -24.25 -19.42 8.90
N MET A 847 -23.64 -18.23 8.87
CA MET A 847 -23.53 -17.39 7.68
C MET A 847 -22.08 -17.30 7.22
N GLY A 848 -21.42 -16.15 7.34
CA GLY A 848 -20.03 -15.95 6.95
C GLY A 848 -19.04 -16.74 7.82
N ILE A 849 -17.92 -17.08 7.19
CA ILE A 849 -16.79 -17.82 7.76
C ILE A 849 -15.48 -17.15 7.37
N PHE A 850 -14.46 -17.30 8.22
CA PHE A 850 -13.09 -16.89 7.95
C PHE A 850 -12.14 -17.98 8.45
N ILE A 851 -11.09 -18.28 7.69
CA ILE A 851 -10.02 -19.20 8.10
C ILE A 851 -8.71 -18.42 8.07
N ASP A 852 -7.92 -18.52 9.13
CA ASP A 852 -6.65 -17.79 9.24
C ASP A 852 -5.43 -18.64 8.87
N LEU A 853 -4.22 -18.07 9.02
CA LEU A 853 -2.95 -18.73 8.70
C LEU A 853 -2.57 -19.91 9.63
N ASN A 854 -3.27 -20.10 10.76
CA ASN A 854 -3.16 -21.33 11.56
C ASN A 854 -4.12 -22.43 11.07
N PHE A 855 -4.98 -22.12 10.10
CA PHE A 855 -6.15 -22.91 9.72
C PHE A 855 -7.22 -23.02 10.83
N ASP A 856 -7.28 -22.01 11.72
CA ASP A 856 -8.33 -21.84 12.73
C ASP A 856 -9.59 -21.26 12.06
N LEU A 857 -10.76 -21.84 12.33
CA LEU A 857 -12.04 -21.52 11.66
C LEU A 857 -12.97 -20.66 12.53
N TYR A 858 -13.24 -19.45 12.06
CA TYR A 858 -14.15 -18.49 12.68
C TYR A 858 -15.51 -18.54 11.98
N VAL A 859 -16.60 -18.68 12.75
CA VAL A 859 -17.97 -18.86 12.24
C VAL A 859 -18.92 -17.83 12.83
N ALA A 860 -19.63 -17.09 11.97
CA ALA A 860 -20.75 -16.24 12.36
C ALA A 860 -22.02 -17.09 12.53
N ASP A 861 -22.33 -17.44 13.78
CA ASP A 861 -23.41 -18.37 14.16
C ASP A 861 -24.72 -17.59 14.39
N CYS A 862 -25.31 -17.09 13.29
CA CYS A 862 -26.32 -16.02 13.28
C CYS A 862 -27.45 -16.23 14.29
N ASN A 863 -28.25 -17.30 14.21
CA ASN A 863 -29.43 -17.45 15.08
C ASN A 863 -29.08 -17.80 16.55
N ASN A 864 -27.80 -18.05 16.88
CA ASN A 864 -27.32 -18.14 18.25
C ASN A 864 -26.79 -16.80 18.80
N ASN A 865 -26.70 -15.75 17.97
CA ASN A 865 -26.19 -14.42 18.29
C ASN A 865 -24.76 -14.44 18.88
N ARG A 866 -23.85 -15.21 18.25
CA ARG A 866 -22.45 -15.38 18.69
C ARG A 866 -21.47 -15.59 17.52
N ILE A 867 -20.18 -15.41 17.80
CA ILE A 867 -19.07 -15.89 16.96
C ILE A 867 -18.42 -17.10 17.63
N GLN A 868 -18.24 -18.18 16.88
CA GLN A 868 -17.55 -19.40 17.29
C GLN A 868 -16.15 -19.46 16.67
N LEU A 869 -15.16 -19.90 17.45
CA LEU A 869 -13.81 -20.26 16.99
C LEU A 869 -13.62 -21.78 17.13
N TYR A 870 -13.30 -22.46 16.03
CA TYR A 870 -12.86 -23.85 16.01
C TYR A 870 -11.36 -23.87 15.72
N GLU A 871 -10.55 -24.19 16.72
CA GLU A 871 -9.10 -24.33 16.57
C GLU A 871 -8.77 -25.49 15.61
N HIS A 872 -7.61 -25.46 14.94
CA HIS A 872 -7.34 -26.40 13.85
C HIS A 872 -7.44 -27.89 14.25
N GLY A 873 -8.48 -28.55 13.72
CA GLY A 873 -8.77 -29.97 13.97
C GLY A 873 -9.83 -30.22 15.04
N GLU A 874 -10.20 -29.22 15.83
CA GLU A 874 -11.18 -29.35 16.92
C GLU A 874 -12.63 -29.27 16.44
N LEU A 875 -13.47 -30.14 17.02
CA LEU A 875 -14.90 -30.23 16.71
C LEU A 875 -15.78 -29.40 17.67
N ASN A 876 -15.18 -28.78 18.68
CA ASN A 876 -15.85 -27.96 19.70
C ASN A 876 -15.48 -26.49 19.56
N GLY A 877 -16.45 -25.65 19.23
CA GLY A 877 -16.22 -24.22 19.03
C GLY A 877 -16.28 -23.43 20.34
N ILE A 878 -15.27 -22.59 20.55
CA ILE A 878 -15.14 -21.63 21.65
C ILE A 878 -15.94 -20.36 21.31
N THR A 879 -16.80 -19.89 22.22
CA THR A 879 -17.61 -18.67 22.00
C THR A 879 -16.82 -17.40 22.31
N ILE A 880 -16.09 -16.90 21.31
CA ILE A 880 -15.15 -15.77 21.47
C ILE A 880 -15.83 -14.39 21.60
N VAL A 881 -17.03 -14.22 21.03
CA VAL A 881 -17.83 -12.99 21.10
C VAL A 881 -19.33 -13.33 21.10
N GLY A 882 -20.11 -12.53 21.83
CA GLY A 882 -21.57 -12.58 21.80
C GLY A 882 -22.17 -13.45 22.87
N LYS A 883 -23.39 -13.93 22.64
CA LYS A 883 -24.18 -14.65 23.63
C LYS A 883 -23.46 -15.92 24.09
N ARG A 884 -23.27 -16.06 25.41
CA ARG A 884 -22.49 -17.11 26.10
C ARG A 884 -20.97 -16.95 26.05
N SER A 885 -20.43 -15.86 25.50
CA SER A 885 -19.01 -15.52 25.70
C SER A 885 -18.75 -15.14 27.16
N THR A 886 -17.66 -15.65 27.73
CA THR A 886 -17.20 -15.30 29.08
C THR A 886 -16.34 -14.02 29.12
N THR A 887 -15.87 -13.55 27.97
CA THR A 887 -14.94 -12.42 27.83
C THR A 887 -15.58 -11.23 27.11
N ASN A 888 -16.27 -11.46 25.99
CA ASN A 888 -16.77 -10.42 25.08
C ASN A 888 -18.29 -10.52 24.86
N ASN A 889 -19.06 -10.35 25.93
CA ASN A 889 -20.53 -10.47 25.94
C ASN A 889 -21.25 -9.21 25.37
N ILE A 890 -20.76 -8.66 24.26
CA ILE A 890 -21.49 -7.62 23.50
C ILE A 890 -22.72 -8.27 22.83
N SER A 891 -23.91 -7.67 22.98
CA SER A 891 -25.12 -8.26 22.40
C SER A 891 -25.15 -8.11 20.88
N LEU A 892 -24.79 -9.19 20.18
CA LEU A 892 -24.99 -9.35 18.74
C LEU A 892 -26.44 -9.71 18.42
N ASP A 893 -26.86 -9.50 17.18
CA ASP A 893 -28.11 -10.02 16.62
C ASP A 893 -27.91 -10.47 15.17
N CYS A 894 -28.05 -11.78 14.92
CA CYS A 894 -27.70 -12.43 13.66
C CYS A 894 -26.40 -11.91 13.02
N PRO A 895 -25.22 -12.10 13.65
CA PRO A 895 -23.96 -11.79 12.99
C PRO A 895 -23.84 -12.54 11.66
N SER A 896 -23.57 -11.83 10.56
CA SER A 896 -23.63 -12.40 9.21
C SER A 896 -22.26 -12.66 8.59
N ALA A 897 -21.21 -11.96 9.03
CA ALA A 897 -19.84 -12.18 8.57
C ALA A 897 -18.81 -11.78 9.64
N ILE A 898 -17.61 -12.33 9.50
CA ILE A 898 -16.42 -12.10 10.34
C ILE A 898 -15.20 -12.05 9.42
N VAL A 899 -14.27 -11.13 9.66
CA VAL A 899 -12.89 -11.16 9.12
C VAL A 899 -11.88 -10.76 10.20
N LEU A 900 -10.60 -11.04 9.97
CA LEU A 900 -9.49 -10.66 10.86
C LEU A 900 -8.55 -9.64 10.22
N ASP A 901 -8.04 -8.68 11.01
CA ASP A 901 -6.83 -7.93 10.65
C ASP A 901 -5.54 -8.74 10.93
N ALA A 902 -4.38 -8.21 10.53
CA ALA A 902 -3.10 -8.92 10.64
C ALA A 902 -2.61 -9.16 12.10
N ASP A 903 -3.26 -8.55 13.11
CA ASP A 903 -3.03 -8.83 14.53
C ASP A 903 -4.13 -9.73 15.13
N LYS A 904 -4.92 -10.38 14.26
CA LYS A 904 -6.09 -11.22 14.59
C LYS A 904 -7.23 -10.47 15.31
N TYR A 905 -7.35 -9.15 15.17
CA TYR A 905 -8.54 -8.45 15.68
C TYR A 905 -9.76 -8.68 14.79
N LEU A 906 -10.90 -8.90 15.43
CA LEU A 906 -12.16 -9.32 14.82
C LEU A 906 -12.90 -8.12 14.23
N PHE A 907 -13.40 -8.23 13.01
CA PHE A 907 -14.33 -7.29 12.40
C PHE A 907 -15.63 -8.03 12.03
N ILE A 908 -16.71 -7.73 12.75
CA ILE A 908 -17.98 -8.47 12.73
C ILE A 908 -19.06 -7.62 12.07
N VAL A 909 -19.77 -8.20 11.10
CA VAL A 909 -21.03 -7.65 10.58
C VAL A 909 -22.17 -8.08 11.50
N ASP A 910 -22.67 -7.17 12.31
CA ASP A 910 -23.76 -7.40 13.27
C ASP A 910 -25.09 -6.98 12.63
N ARG A 911 -25.57 -7.83 11.72
CA ARG A 911 -26.59 -7.52 10.71
C ARG A 911 -27.94 -7.10 11.28
N GLY A 912 -28.41 -7.77 12.34
CA GLY A 912 -29.68 -7.47 13.01
C GLY A 912 -29.66 -6.14 13.76
N ASN A 913 -28.52 -5.79 14.35
CA ASN A 913 -28.26 -4.45 14.92
C ASN A 913 -27.82 -3.41 13.88
N HIS A 914 -27.72 -3.80 12.60
CA HIS A 914 -27.41 -2.95 11.46
C HIS A 914 -26.09 -2.17 11.57
N ARG A 915 -25.03 -2.81 12.09
CA ARG A 915 -23.74 -2.15 12.42
C ARG A 915 -22.52 -3.04 12.20
N ILE A 916 -21.33 -2.44 12.21
CA ILE A 916 -20.05 -3.15 12.23
C ILE A 916 -19.38 -3.00 13.61
N ILE A 917 -18.88 -4.09 14.15
CA ILE A 917 -18.16 -4.17 15.42
C ILE A 917 -16.70 -4.55 15.18
N ARG A 918 -15.78 -3.91 15.90
CA ARG A 918 -14.34 -4.24 15.91
C ARG A 918 -13.89 -4.65 17.32
N SER A 919 -13.10 -5.72 17.43
CA SER A 919 -12.37 -6.04 18.67
C SER A 919 -10.98 -5.40 18.72
N ARG A 920 -10.46 -5.26 19.94
CA ARG A 920 -9.22 -4.61 20.35
C ARG A 920 -8.67 -5.41 21.55
N PRO A 921 -7.41 -5.22 21.99
CA PRO A 921 -6.80 -6.16 22.95
C PRO A 921 -7.51 -6.32 24.31
N ASN A 922 -8.36 -5.36 24.71
CA ASN A 922 -9.22 -5.45 25.90
C ASN A 922 -10.60 -4.77 25.69
N ASP A 923 -11.05 -4.59 24.44
CA ASP A 923 -12.23 -3.79 24.09
C ASP A 923 -12.94 -4.39 22.87
N ILE A 924 -14.26 -4.22 22.78
CA ILE A 924 -15.04 -4.59 21.59
C ILE A 924 -16.21 -3.62 21.43
N ARG A 925 -16.19 -2.87 20.31
CA ARG A 925 -17.07 -1.71 20.12
C ARG A 925 -17.61 -1.62 18.70
N CYS A 926 -18.74 -0.95 18.55
CA CYS A 926 -19.22 -0.52 17.25
C CYS A 926 -18.26 0.52 16.65
N ILE A 927 -18.03 0.46 15.33
CA ILE A 927 -17.24 1.43 14.56
C ILE A 927 -18.02 2.10 13.41
N ILE A 928 -19.02 1.43 12.83
CA ILE A 928 -19.81 1.92 11.69
C ILE A 928 -21.29 1.53 11.89
N GLY A 929 -22.24 2.41 11.55
CA GLY A 929 -23.68 2.17 11.73
C GLY A 929 -24.19 2.31 13.18
N CYS A 930 -23.39 2.93 14.06
CA CYS A 930 -23.65 2.94 15.51
C CYS A 930 -24.86 3.79 15.94
N ASN A 931 -25.34 4.69 15.07
CA ASN A 931 -26.48 5.57 15.33
C ASN A 931 -27.85 4.93 14.98
N GLY A 932 -27.87 3.62 14.71
CA GLY A 932 -29.05 2.90 14.27
C GLY A 932 -29.17 2.82 12.75
N LYS A 933 -30.33 2.32 12.30
CA LYS A 933 -30.54 1.89 10.91
C LYS A 933 -31.12 2.98 10.03
N GLY A 934 -30.75 2.91 8.75
CA GLY A 934 -31.33 3.73 7.69
C GLY A 934 -30.39 3.85 6.49
N SER A 935 -30.68 4.82 5.62
CA SER A 935 -30.07 4.99 4.30
C SER A 935 -29.02 6.11 4.23
N ASP A 936 -28.79 6.85 5.30
CA ASP A 936 -27.75 7.89 5.33
C ASP A 936 -26.35 7.30 5.13
N SER A 937 -25.37 8.13 4.77
CA SER A 937 -23.97 7.71 4.61
C SER A 937 -23.35 7.15 5.89
N HIS A 938 -23.84 7.58 7.06
CA HIS A 938 -23.37 7.11 8.37
C HIS A 938 -24.20 5.96 8.97
N GLN A 939 -25.16 5.44 8.19
CA GLN A 939 -26.07 4.37 8.59
C GLN A 939 -25.94 3.18 7.65
N LEU A 940 -26.40 2.03 8.13
CA LEU A 940 -26.53 0.78 7.37
C LEU A 940 -27.94 0.21 7.57
N LEU A 941 -28.36 -0.68 6.67
CA LEU A 941 -29.60 -1.43 6.77
C LEU A 941 -29.35 -2.89 6.38
N SER A 942 -29.29 -3.75 7.40
CA SER A 942 -29.00 -5.18 7.28
C SER A 942 -27.76 -5.51 6.44
N PRO A 943 -26.57 -4.96 6.79
CA PRO A 943 -25.32 -5.28 6.10
C PRO A 943 -25.03 -6.78 6.17
N THR A 944 -24.42 -7.36 5.13
CA THR A 944 -24.22 -8.82 5.03
C THR A 944 -22.76 -9.25 5.07
N SER A 945 -21.88 -8.52 4.38
CA SER A 945 -20.44 -8.82 4.26
C SER A 945 -19.60 -7.55 4.42
N LEU A 946 -18.32 -7.70 4.76
CA LEU A 946 -17.32 -6.63 4.75
C LEU A 946 -15.97 -7.15 4.20
N SER A 947 -15.17 -6.26 3.64
CA SER A 947 -13.81 -6.55 3.15
C SER A 947 -12.93 -5.30 3.21
N PHE A 948 -11.62 -5.46 3.04
CA PHE A 948 -10.64 -4.38 3.09
C PHE A 948 -10.01 -4.12 1.72
N ASP A 949 -9.51 -2.90 1.49
CA ASP A 949 -8.44 -2.65 0.53
C ASP A 949 -7.05 -2.63 1.22
N ASN A 950 -5.98 -2.65 0.43
CA ASN A 950 -4.60 -2.53 0.92
C ASN A 950 -4.29 -1.22 1.66
N TYR A 951 -5.14 -0.19 1.55
CA TYR A 951 -4.97 1.07 2.26
C TYR A 951 -5.61 1.07 3.66
N GLY A 952 -6.37 0.01 3.97
CA GLY A 952 -7.07 -0.18 5.24
C GLY A 952 -8.52 0.32 5.25
N ASN A 953 -9.06 0.77 4.12
CA ASN A 953 -10.45 1.24 4.04
C ASN A 953 -11.40 0.04 4.13
N ILE A 954 -12.58 0.24 4.73
CA ILE A 954 -13.59 -0.80 4.90
C ILE A 954 -14.64 -0.67 3.80
N PHE A 955 -14.83 -1.72 3.02
CA PHE A 955 -15.98 -1.88 2.14
C PHE A 955 -17.03 -2.75 2.83
N ILE A 956 -18.31 -2.35 2.77
CA ILE A 956 -19.45 -3.04 3.37
C ILE A 956 -20.55 -3.24 2.33
N LEU A 957 -21.10 -4.45 2.31
CA LEU A 957 -22.28 -4.76 1.51
C LEU A 957 -23.55 -4.46 2.31
N ASP A 958 -24.12 -3.29 2.05
CA ASP A 958 -25.25 -2.70 2.76
C ASP A 958 -26.57 -3.15 2.08
N SER A 959 -26.84 -4.46 2.13
CA SER A 959 -27.71 -5.17 1.21
C SER A 959 -29.13 -4.61 1.10
N SER A 960 -29.79 -4.24 2.21
CA SER A 960 -31.17 -3.73 2.16
C SER A 960 -31.26 -2.22 1.88
N ASN A 961 -30.12 -1.51 1.82
CA ASN A 961 -29.98 -0.23 1.12
C ASN A 961 -29.50 -0.41 -0.34
N HIS A 962 -29.36 -1.67 -0.80
CA HIS A 962 -28.99 -2.07 -2.16
C HIS A 962 -27.68 -1.43 -2.67
N ARG A 963 -26.67 -1.29 -1.80
CA ARG A 963 -25.42 -0.59 -2.12
C ARG A 963 -24.16 -1.25 -1.53
N ILE A 964 -23.01 -0.94 -2.11
CA ILE A 964 -21.69 -1.12 -1.49
C ILE A 964 -21.24 0.26 -0.98
N GLN A 965 -20.88 0.35 0.30
CA GLN A 965 -20.30 1.56 0.88
C GLN A 965 -18.83 1.36 1.23
N LYS A 966 -18.01 2.37 0.95
CA LYS A 966 -16.59 2.48 1.36
C LYS A 966 -16.49 3.48 2.52
N PHE A 967 -15.82 3.09 3.60
CA PHE A 967 -15.54 3.93 4.75
C PHE A 967 -14.02 4.09 4.85
N ASP A 968 -13.54 5.33 4.65
CA ASP A 968 -12.11 5.62 4.58
C ASP A 968 -11.41 5.51 5.94
N PHE A 969 -10.19 4.96 5.95
CA PHE A 969 -9.41 4.78 7.16
C PHE A 969 -8.82 6.11 7.65
N LEU A 970 -9.23 6.56 8.83
CA LEU A 970 -8.70 7.77 9.45
C LEU A 970 -7.31 7.47 10.02
N ARG A 971 -6.26 7.64 9.24
CA ARG A 971 -4.86 7.45 9.71
C ARG A 971 -4.53 8.29 10.95
N SER A 972 -5.19 9.45 11.12
CA SER A 972 -5.13 10.30 12.33
C SER A 972 -5.75 9.67 13.59
N SER A 973 -6.71 8.75 13.43
CA SER A 973 -7.43 8.12 14.56
C SER A 973 -6.59 7.17 15.40
N CYS A 974 -5.41 6.75 14.91
CA CYS A 974 -4.41 6.11 15.77
C CYS A 974 -3.97 7.04 16.94
N GLY A 975 -4.32 8.33 16.88
CA GLY A 975 -4.04 9.38 17.85
C GLY A 975 -4.66 9.20 19.25
N HIS A 976 -3.94 8.48 20.11
CA HIS A 976 -3.20 9.15 21.20
C HIS A 976 -4.01 10.20 22.03
N SER A 977 -4.86 9.70 22.94
CA SER A 977 -5.82 10.49 23.75
C SER A 977 -5.24 11.67 24.55
N GLU A 978 -3.97 11.60 24.93
CA GLU A 978 -3.26 12.66 25.65
C GLU A 978 -3.15 13.92 24.80
N ARG A 979 -3.01 13.77 23.48
CA ARG A 979 -2.98 14.89 22.53
C ARG A 979 -4.31 15.66 22.54
N LEU A 980 -5.44 14.94 22.59
CA LEU A 980 -6.78 15.54 22.66
C LEU A 980 -7.01 16.26 23.99
N ALA A 981 -6.54 15.68 25.11
CA ALA A 981 -6.63 16.31 26.43
C ALA A 981 -5.79 17.60 26.53
N ILE A 982 -4.59 17.61 25.95
CA ILE A 982 -3.75 18.82 25.83
C ILE A 982 -4.44 19.88 24.96
N ALA A 983 -4.91 19.50 23.76
CA ALA A 983 -5.55 20.41 22.82
C ALA A 983 -6.82 21.06 23.41
N PHE A 984 -7.67 20.27 24.07
CA PHE A 984 -8.87 20.78 24.74
C PHE A 984 -8.56 21.79 25.85
N ASN A 985 -7.48 21.55 26.62
CA ASN A 985 -7.03 22.49 27.65
C ASN A 985 -6.54 23.81 27.05
N LEU A 986 -5.77 23.76 25.95
CA LEU A 986 -5.28 24.93 25.22
C LEU A 986 -6.39 25.74 24.54
N ILE A 987 -7.47 25.10 24.11
CA ILE A 987 -8.65 25.78 23.56
C ILE A 987 -9.40 26.54 24.66
N GLN A 988 -9.56 25.95 25.85
CA GLN A 988 -10.19 26.64 26.98
C GLN A 988 -9.28 27.66 27.69
N ARG A 989 -7.95 27.51 27.56
CA ARG A 989 -6.94 28.39 28.17
C ARG A 989 -5.79 28.61 27.18
N PRO A 990 -5.84 29.70 26.38
CA PRO A 990 -4.85 29.95 25.33
C PRO A 990 -3.40 30.03 25.81
N ILE A 991 -3.16 30.47 27.06
CA ILE A 991 -1.85 30.54 27.71
C ILE A 991 -1.96 29.89 29.10
N PRO A 992 -1.75 28.57 29.24
CA PRO A 992 -1.82 27.87 30.52
C PRO A 992 -0.42 27.62 31.07
N ASN A 993 -0.03 28.25 32.19
CA ASN A 993 1.30 28.04 32.79
C ASN A 993 1.58 26.57 33.15
N ARG A 994 0.54 25.76 33.37
CA ARG A 994 0.61 24.32 33.62
C ARG A 994 -0.64 23.60 33.14
N ILE A 995 -0.45 22.49 32.44
CA ILE A 995 -1.49 21.52 32.08
C ILE A 995 -1.26 20.25 32.92
N GLN A 996 -2.32 19.63 33.44
CA GLN A 996 -2.19 18.35 34.15
C GLN A 996 -3.24 17.34 33.67
N ILE A 997 -2.77 16.14 33.34
CA ILE A 997 -3.56 15.02 32.81
C ILE A 997 -3.26 13.79 33.67
N MET A 998 -4.30 13.03 34.00
CA MET A 998 -4.21 11.82 34.80
C MET A 998 -4.90 10.68 34.05
N LYS A 999 -4.15 9.60 33.76
CA LYS A 999 -4.60 8.48 32.94
C LYS A 999 -4.22 7.16 33.62
N ASN A 1000 -5.11 6.17 33.59
CA ASN A 1000 -4.88 4.84 34.16
C ASN A 1000 -4.21 3.87 33.17
N LEU A 1001 -3.57 4.39 32.13
CA LEU A 1001 -2.87 3.65 31.06
C LEU A 1001 -1.55 4.36 30.76
N ARG A 1002 -0.52 3.59 30.36
CA ARG A 1002 0.82 4.09 30.00
C ARG A 1002 0.76 5.10 28.84
N VAL A 1003 1.63 6.11 28.87
CA VAL A 1003 1.85 7.06 27.78
C VAL A 1003 2.72 6.39 26.70
N CYS A 1004 2.28 6.44 25.44
CA CYS A 1004 3.03 5.92 24.28
C CYS A 1004 3.98 6.95 23.67
N GLY A 1005 4.88 6.49 22.78
CA GLY A 1005 5.92 7.29 22.12
C GLY A 1005 5.43 8.64 21.61
N ASP A 1006 4.52 8.65 20.64
CA ASP A 1006 4.13 9.91 20.00
C ASP A 1006 3.14 10.75 20.86
N CYS A 1007 2.57 10.20 21.95
CA CYS A 1007 1.97 11.02 23.01
C CYS A 1007 3.05 11.79 23.76
N HIS A 1008 4.12 11.10 24.15
CA HIS A 1008 5.26 11.64 24.89
C HIS A 1008 5.93 12.77 24.09
N THR A 1009 6.31 12.48 22.84
CA THR A 1009 6.94 13.44 21.93
C THR A 1009 6.04 14.64 21.62
N PHE A 1010 4.72 14.44 21.44
CA PHE A 1010 3.79 15.55 21.27
C PHE A 1010 3.69 16.42 22.53
N SER A 1011 3.69 15.80 23.72
CA SER A 1011 3.63 16.53 24.99
C SER A 1011 4.88 17.38 25.19
N LYS A 1012 6.06 16.90 24.77
CA LYS A 1012 7.30 17.70 24.67
C LYS A 1012 7.14 18.90 23.75
N TRP A 1013 6.77 18.68 22.48
CA TRP A 1013 6.63 19.76 21.50
C TRP A 1013 5.62 20.83 21.92
N VAL A 1014 4.48 20.44 22.51
CA VAL A 1014 3.49 21.42 22.97
C VAL A 1014 3.95 22.14 24.24
N ALA A 1015 4.63 21.46 25.16
CA ALA A 1015 5.25 22.11 26.32
C ALA A 1015 6.26 23.18 25.88
N GLN A 1016 7.08 22.87 24.87
CA GLN A 1016 8.06 23.79 24.28
C GLN A 1016 7.39 24.96 23.53
N VAL A 1017 6.53 24.69 22.54
CA VAL A 1017 5.90 25.71 21.67
C VAL A 1017 4.91 26.61 22.41
N ARG A 1018 4.35 26.17 23.54
CA ARG A 1018 3.48 26.99 24.41
C ARG A 1018 4.16 27.44 25.72
N HIS A 1019 5.46 27.18 25.86
CA HIS A 1019 6.26 27.46 27.06
C HIS A 1019 5.56 27.09 28.39
N CYS A 1020 4.93 25.92 28.42
CA CYS A 1020 4.06 25.49 29.53
C CYS A 1020 4.47 24.13 30.09
N THR A 1021 4.40 23.96 31.41
CA THR A 1021 4.70 22.66 32.04
C THR A 1021 3.51 21.71 31.89
N ILE A 1022 3.64 20.64 31.12
CA ILE A 1022 2.61 19.60 30.99
C ILE A 1022 2.98 18.45 31.93
N ILE A 1023 2.08 18.05 32.83
CA ILE A 1023 2.28 16.90 33.71
C ILE A 1023 1.29 15.81 33.34
N VAL A 1024 1.80 14.65 32.91
CA VAL A 1024 0.98 13.48 32.59
C VAL A 1024 1.30 12.35 33.55
N ARG A 1025 0.36 12.03 34.45
CA ARG A 1025 0.42 10.80 35.23
C ARG A 1025 -0.12 9.65 34.38
N ASP A 1026 0.69 8.60 34.26
CA ASP A 1026 0.32 7.35 33.58
C ASP A 1026 0.25 6.18 34.58
N ALA A 1027 0.07 4.95 34.08
CA ALA A 1027 -0.06 3.76 34.91
C ALA A 1027 1.23 3.37 35.67
N ASN A 1028 2.40 3.79 35.17
CA ASN A 1028 3.72 3.38 35.68
C ASN A 1028 4.46 4.52 36.39
N ARG A 1029 4.33 5.76 35.91
CA ARG A 1029 5.10 6.92 36.40
C ARG A 1029 4.37 8.26 36.18
N ILE A 1030 4.99 9.35 36.64
CA ILE A 1030 4.55 10.72 36.35
C ILE A 1030 5.60 11.37 35.44
N HIS A 1031 5.16 11.82 34.27
CA HIS A 1031 5.97 12.53 33.29
C HIS A 1031 5.76 14.03 33.47
N HIS A 1032 6.84 14.79 33.69
CA HIS A 1032 6.83 16.25 33.70
C HIS A 1032 7.54 16.73 32.43
N PHE A 1033 6.77 17.25 31.48
CA PHE A 1033 7.26 17.92 30.28
C PHE A 1033 7.44 19.41 30.60
N TYR A 1034 8.65 19.93 30.43
CA TYR A 1034 9.01 21.29 30.80
C TYR A 1034 8.95 22.26 29.59
N PRO A 1035 8.93 23.60 29.81
CA PRO A 1035 8.85 24.62 28.76
C PRO A 1035 9.97 24.64 27.70
N ASP A 1036 10.99 23.80 27.87
CA ASP A 1036 12.13 23.55 26.97
C ASP A 1036 11.92 22.31 26.06
N GLY A 1037 10.85 21.53 26.28
CA GLY A 1037 10.61 20.25 25.62
C GLY A 1037 11.31 19.04 26.26
N HIS A 1038 12.00 19.20 27.39
CA HIS A 1038 12.56 18.09 28.15
C HIS A 1038 11.47 17.34 28.95
N CYS A 1039 11.72 16.06 29.28
CA CYS A 1039 10.81 15.28 30.14
C CYS A 1039 11.54 14.61 31.30
N SER A 1040 10.96 14.67 32.51
CA SER A 1040 11.53 14.08 33.73
C SER A 1040 11.78 12.57 33.72
N CYS A 1041 11.30 11.83 32.70
CA CYS A 1041 11.60 10.40 32.54
C CYS A 1041 12.88 10.11 31.72
N GLY A 1042 13.51 11.13 31.11
CA GLY A 1042 14.68 10.96 30.25
C GLY A 1042 14.41 10.16 28.96
N ASP A 1043 13.16 10.15 28.47
CA ASP A 1043 12.65 9.31 27.37
C ASP A 1043 12.76 7.78 27.59
N PHE A 1044 13.07 7.33 28.82
CA PHE A 1044 13.03 5.91 29.18
C PHE A 1044 11.58 5.45 29.37
N PHE A 1045 10.96 4.94 28.32
CA PHE A 1045 9.56 4.45 28.28
C PHE A 1045 9.25 3.36 29.31
#